data_AF-A0A5C7GUR1-F1
#
_entry.id   AF-A0A5C7GUR1-F1
#
_cell.length_a   1.000
_cell.length_b   1.000
_cell.length_c   1.000
_cell.angle_alpha   90.00
_cell.angle_beta   90.00
_cell.angle_gamma   90.00
#
_symmetry.space_group_name_H-M   'P 1'
#
loop_
_entity.id
_entity.type
_entity.pdbx_description
1 polymer ?
#
loop_
_entity_poly.entity_id
_entity_poly.type
_entity_poly.pdbx_seq_one_letter_code
_entity_poly.pdbx_strand_id
1 'polypeptide(L)'
;MASKLSSTCFLNPFSVSLNTNNNTNNNNHSNVRLIFSSRRFLPASCKMRQRSFSSQQKRQQVKKGSPEQPPENADFASSGDEIFESGNASTDSESSLNEEIIDVVENSNVAVEHINEQELGSIILSDLKKSLALDTEGEEQLSSAQLDNLISMIRNAEKNILLLNQARVQALDDLHKILEEKEALQGEINVLEMRLAETDARIKVATQEKIHVELLEDQLQKLRNELSHRGSFENMELDTYLNEEPVPDNSSILSLSKELDSLRTENLSLNNDIQALKTQLNNVKNTDERVVMLEKERTFLESSLKELESKFSISQEDVSKLSSLKVECKDLYEKVENLQGLLDKATKQADQAILVLQQNQELRKKVDKLEESLDEANVYKLSSEKMQQYNELMQQKIKLLEERLQRSDEEIHSYVQLYQESVKEFQDTLNSLKEESKKRALDEPVDDMPWGFWSRLLLIIDGWLLEKKISTSEAKLLREMAWKRDGRIRDAYMACKEKNEHEAVSTFLKLTSLPTSSGMHVIFIAAEMAPVAKVGGLGDVITGLGKALQKRGHLVEIILPKYDCMQYGRIQELRALDVVVESYFDGRLFKTKVWVGTVEGLPVYFIEPHHPDKFFWREQFYGEHDDFKRFSFFSRAALELLLQAGKKPDIIHCHDWQTAFVAPLYWDLYAPKGLNSARICFTCHNFEYQGTAQASELASCGLDVQQLNRPDRMQDNSAHDRINPVKGAIVFSNIVTTVSPSYAQEVRTAEGGKGLHSTLNFHSKKFVGILNGIDTDIWNPAIDTFLKVQYNANDLKGKAENKVALRRHLALSFADSKQPLVGCITRLVPQKGVHLIRHAIYRTLELGGQFVLLGSSPVPHIQREFEGIANHFENHDHIRLILKYDESLSHSIYAASDMFIIPSIFEPCGLTQMIAMRYGSIPIARRTGGLNDSVFDFDDDTIPLQFRNGYTFLNPDEQGLNGALDRAFNHYKNNPESWNQLVQKDMSMDWSWDSSALQYEELYAKSVARARAATSRV
;
A
#
# COMPACT_ATOMS: atom_id res chain seq x y z
N MET A 1 -68.25 16.38 -5.65
CA MET A 1 -68.42 17.54 -4.75
C MET A 1 -67.13 18.35 -4.88
N ALA A 2 -67.12 19.63 -5.27
CA ALA A 2 -67.75 20.80 -4.64
C ALA A 2 -67.29 20.93 -3.17
N SER A 3 -66.70 22.02 -2.69
CA SER A 3 -66.58 23.42 -3.17
C SER A 3 -65.44 24.13 -2.38
N LYS A 4 -64.91 25.33 -2.66
CA LYS A 4 -65.23 26.48 -3.55
C LYS A 4 -63.91 27.29 -3.80
N LEU A 5 -63.78 28.07 -4.89
CA LEU A 5 -63.66 29.55 -4.95
C LEU A 5 -62.84 30.24 -3.82
N SER A 6 -62.04 31.29 -4.06
CA SER A 6 -61.81 32.16 -5.24
C SER A 6 -60.46 32.92 -5.07
N SER A 7 -59.66 33.22 -6.12
CA SER A 7 -59.73 34.42 -7.01
C SER A 7 -59.53 35.76 -6.27
N THR A 8 -58.77 36.76 -6.73
CA THR A 8 -58.03 36.96 -8.01
C THR A 8 -57.01 38.12 -7.89
N CYS A 9 -56.12 38.26 -8.90
CA CYS A 9 -55.45 39.46 -9.44
C CYS A 9 -55.40 40.79 -8.64
N PHE A 10 -54.31 41.57 -8.79
CA PHE A 10 -54.33 42.79 -9.64
C PHE A 10 -52.93 43.42 -9.92
N LEU A 11 -52.73 43.78 -11.19
CA LEU A 11 -51.83 44.74 -11.86
C LEU A 11 -50.62 45.43 -11.15
N ASN A 12 -49.46 45.32 -11.82
CA ASN A 12 -48.49 46.42 -12.06
C ASN A 12 -49.16 47.55 -12.89
N PRO A 13 -48.81 48.86 -12.79
CA PRO A 13 -47.57 49.37 -13.41
C PRO A 13 -46.99 50.69 -12.82
N PHE A 14 -46.10 51.36 -13.59
CA PHE A 14 -45.34 52.62 -13.32
C PHE A 14 -44.15 52.45 -12.34
N SER A 15 -42.89 52.86 -12.60
CA SER A 15 -42.22 53.72 -13.62
C SER A 15 -42.14 55.23 -13.31
N VAL A 16 -41.17 55.89 -13.97
CA VAL A 16 -40.77 57.32 -13.95
C VAL A 16 -39.58 57.69 -13.02
N SER A 17 -38.55 58.21 -13.71
CA SER A 17 -37.23 58.75 -13.35
C SER A 17 -37.14 59.87 -12.30
N LEU A 18 -35.93 60.05 -11.72
CA LEU A 18 -34.95 61.16 -11.95
C LEU A 18 -33.73 60.89 -11.03
N ASN A 19 -32.45 60.86 -11.44
CA ASN A 19 -31.57 61.79 -12.19
C ASN A 19 -30.94 62.90 -11.32
N THR A 20 -29.78 63.41 -11.74
CA THR A 20 -28.90 64.45 -11.12
C THR A 20 -28.03 64.03 -9.92
N ASN A 21 -26.85 64.62 -9.68
CA ASN A 21 -25.75 64.98 -10.60
C ASN A 21 -24.47 65.35 -9.80
N ASN A 22 -23.28 65.29 -10.42
CA ASN A 22 -22.06 66.07 -10.05
C ASN A 22 -21.46 65.76 -8.63
N ASN A 23 -20.26 66.18 -8.19
CA ASN A 23 -18.96 66.63 -8.75
C ASN A 23 -17.95 66.62 -7.55
N THR A 24 -16.61 66.62 -7.62
CA THR A 24 -15.53 66.38 -8.62
C THR A 24 -14.18 66.42 -7.85
N ASN A 25 -13.05 66.10 -8.53
CA ASN A 25 -11.70 66.66 -8.25
C ASN A 25 -10.90 66.18 -7.01
N ASN A 26 -9.57 66.09 -7.04
CA ASN A 26 -8.63 65.89 -8.17
C ASN A 26 -7.21 65.49 -7.69
N ASN A 27 -6.33 65.22 -8.67
CA ASN A 27 -4.84 65.20 -8.62
C ASN A 27 -4.14 63.98 -7.98
N ASN A 28 -3.17 63.28 -8.61
CA ASN A 28 -1.98 63.60 -9.47
C ASN A 28 -0.68 63.71 -8.63
N HIS A 29 0.51 63.22 -9.04
CA HIS A 29 1.06 62.53 -10.25
C HIS A 29 1.97 61.34 -9.81
N SER A 30 2.75 60.56 -10.60
CA SER A 30 3.23 60.55 -12.01
C SER A 30 3.47 59.09 -12.47
N ASN A 31 3.12 58.63 -13.69
CA ASN A 31 3.85 58.77 -14.99
C ASN A 31 5.36 58.41 -14.90
N VAL A 32 5.95 57.57 -15.76
CA VAL A 32 6.00 57.57 -17.26
C VAL A 32 6.07 56.09 -17.79
N ARG A 33 5.22 55.60 -18.74
CA ARG A 33 5.24 55.69 -20.25
C ARG A 33 6.32 54.75 -20.89
N LEU A 34 6.18 54.04 -22.02
CA LEU A 34 5.42 54.10 -23.31
C LEU A 34 5.15 52.63 -23.84
N ILE A 35 3.98 52.21 -24.36
CA ILE A 35 3.35 52.39 -25.72
C ILE A 35 3.87 51.38 -26.80
N PHE A 36 3.12 50.81 -27.79
CA PHE A 36 1.93 51.23 -28.58
C PHE A 36 1.00 50.07 -29.09
N SER A 37 -0.34 50.31 -29.17
CA SER A 37 -1.33 49.88 -30.21
C SER A 37 -1.51 48.41 -30.66
N SER A 38 -2.67 47.88 -31.13
CA SER A 38 -4.12 48.22 -31.12
C SER A 38 -4.92 46.96 -31.67
N ARG A 39 -6.20 46.90 -32.12
CA ARG A 39 -7.25 47.88 -32.50
C ARG A 39 -8.69 47.28 -32.44
N ARG A 40 -9.66 48.18 -32.27
CA ARG A 40 -11.14 48.24 -32.45
C ARG A 40 -11.81 47.37 -33.57
N PHE A 41 -13.13 47.10 -33.64
CA PHE A 41 -14.35 47.41 -32.82
C PHE A 41 -15.57 46.53 -33.26
N LEU A 42 -16.48 46.17 -32.32
CA LEU A 42 -17.98 46.33 -32.25
C LEU A 42 -18.91 46.29 -33.52
N PRO A 43 -20.26 46.10 -33.41
CA PRO A 43 -21.04 45.10 -32.62
C PRO A 43 -22.44 44.65 -33.22
N ALA A 44 -23.11 43.69 -32.53
CA ALA A 44 -24.56 43.57 -32.20
C ALA A 44 -25.73 43.55 -33.23
N SER A 45 -26.62 42.53 -33.10
CA SER A 45 -28.13 42.60 -32.99
C SER A 45 -28.71 41.16 -32.91
N CYS A 46 -29.49 40.72 -31.91
CA CYS A 46 -30.96 40.92 -31.70
C CYS A 46 -31.85 40.57 -32.93
N LYS A 47 -33.00 39.87 -32.82
CA LYS A 47 -33.89 39.58 -31.65
C LYS A 47 -34.98 38.50 -31.94
N MET A 48 -35.31 37.64 -30.96
CA MET A 48 -36.63 36.93 -30.76
C MET A 48 -37.13 35.94 -31.88
N ARG A 49 -38.13 35.06 -31.69
CA ARG A 49 -39.21 34.91 -30.66
C ARG A 49 -39.62 33.43 -30.41
N GLN A 50 -40.52 33.19 -29.43
CA GLN A 50 -40.93 31.86 -28.92
C GLN A 50 -42.22 31.29 -29.56
N ARG A 51 -42.37 29.94 -29.52
CA ARG A 51 -43.52 29.10 -29.04
C ARG A 51 -43.45 27.72 -29.72
N SER A 52 -43.43 26.54 -29.08
CA SER A 52 -44.23 25.95 -27.98
C SER A 52 -45.69 25.64 -28.33
N PHE A 53 -46.03 24.37 -28.57
CA PHE A 53 -46.99 23.60 -27.74
C PHE A 53 -46.96 22.09 -28.08
N SER A 54 -47.58 21.27 -27.22
CA SER A 54 -47.65 19.79 -27.24
C SER A 54 -48.88 19.24 -27.98
N SER A 55 -48.87 17.95 -28.39
CA SER A 55 -49.63 16.88 -27.66
C SER A 55 -49.77 15.52 -28.37
N GLN A 56 -49.48 14.44 -27.63
CA GLN A 56 -50.24 13.17 -27.48
C GLN A 56 -50.82 12.34 -28.67
N GLN A 57 -50.64 11.01 -28.54
CA GLN A 57 -51.66 9.92 -28.45
C GLN A 57 -51.63 8.73 -29.46
N LYS A 58 -51.74 7.51 -28.87
CA LYS A 58 -52.41 6.26 -29.33
C LYS A 58 -51.80 5.32 -30.40
N ARG A 59 -51.21 4.21 -29.88
CA ARG A 59 -51.51 2.77 -30.16
C ARG A 59 -52.38 2.38 -31.38
N GLN A 60 -51.87 1.45 -32.20
CA GLN A 60 -52.37 0.09 -32.50
C GLN A 60 -51.26 -0.63 -33.33
N GLN A 61 -50.72 -1.83 -33.06
CA GLN A 61 -51.19 -3.22 -32.79
C GLN A 61 -51.73 -4.01 -34.01
N VAL A 62 -51.29 -5.29 -34.13
CA VAL A 62 -51.67 -6.44 -35.02
C VAL A 62 -50.42 -6.99 -35.78
N LYS A 63 -49.80 -8.12 -35.38
CA LYS A 63 -50.04 -9.55 -35.76
C LYS A 63 -49.74 -9.87 -37.25
N LYS A 64 -49.23 -11.03 -37.69
CA LYS A 64 -48.75 -12.32 -37.07
C LYS A 64 -47.94 -13.10 -38.15
N GLY A 65 -47.08 -14.07 -37.79
CA GLY A 65 -46.51 -15.02 -38.79
C GLY A 65 -45.49 -16.04 -38.25
N SER A 66 -45.87 -17.33 -38.22
CA SER A 66 -45.10 -18.55 -37.87
C SER A 66 -45.97 -19.78 -38.26
N PRO A 67 -45.51 -21.07 -38.31
CA PRO A 67 -44.24 -21.66 -37.84
C PRO A 67 -43.59 -22.66 -38.85
N GLU A 68 -42.60 -23.50 -38.43
CA GLU A 68 -42.58 -24.99 -38.53
C GLU A 68 -41.20 -25.64 -38.22
N GLN A 69 -41.18 -26.97 -37.95
CA GLN A 69 -40.06 -27.81 -37.44
C GLN A 69 -40.48 -29.32 -37.47
N PRO A 70 -39.62 -30.32 -37.11
CA PRO A 70 -38.37 -30.87 -37.69
C PRO A 70 -38.66 -32.19 -38.51
N PRO A 71 -37.80 -33.26 -38.69
CA PRO A 71 -37.33 -34.17 -37.61
C PRO A 71 -35.97 -34.98 -37.78
N GLU A 72 -35.48 -35.53 -36.65
CA GLU A 72 -34.89 -36.88 -36.35
C GLU A 72 -33.72 -37.64 -37.08
N ASN A 73 -32.78 -38.14 -36.22
CA ASN A 73 -32.19 -39.51 -36.04
C ASN A 73 -31.33 -40.27 -37.09
N ALA A 74 -30.15 -40.81 -36.65
CA ALA A 74 -29.73 -42.25 -36.68
C ALA A 74 -28.25 -42.50 -36.28
N ASP A 75 -27.90 -43.73 -35.83
CA ASP A 75 -26.58 -44.19 -35.34
C ASP A 75 -25.71 -44.98 -36.37
N PHE A 76 -24.38 -45.10 -36.15
CA PHE A 76 -23.60 -46.36 -35.95
C PHE A 76 -22.05 -46.13 -35.96
N ALA A 77 -21.22 -47.19 -35.81
CA ALA A 77 -19.80 -47.10 -35.39
C ALA A 77 -18.82 -48.16 -35.99
N SER A 78 -17.54 -48.08 -35.58
CA SER A 78 -16.48 -49.14 -35.47
C SER A 78 -15.36 -49.29 -36.55
N SER A 79 -14.22 -49.87 -36.09
CA SER A 79 -12.93 -50.18 -36.79
C SER A 79 -12.12 -48.97 -37.30
N GLY A 80 -10.78 -48.96 -37.36
CA GLY A 80 -9.67 -49.91 -37.04
C GLY A 80 -8.42 -49.46 -37.85
N ASP A 81 -7.15 -49.80 -37.60
CA ASP A 81 -6.44 -50.54 -36.53
C ASP A 81 -4.90 -50.29 -36.70
N GLU A 82 -4.04 -51.04 -36.00
CA GLU A 82 -2.56 -51.19 -36.20
C GLU A 82 -1.63 -50.03 -35.71
N ILE A 83 -0.77 -50.18 -34.66
CA ILE A 83 0.46 -51.03 -34.41
C ILE A 83 1.76 -50.25 -34.76
N PHE A 84 2.91 -50.29 -34.03
CA PHE A 84 3.52 -51.29 -33.11
C PHE A 84 4.40 -50.65 -31.98
N GLU A 85 4.79 -51.48 -30.98
CA GLU A 85 6.05 -51.61 -30.16
C GLU A 85 7.07 -50.46 -29.91
N SER A 86 7.86 -50.45 -28.81
CA SER A 86 8.07 -51.32 -27.61
C SER A 86 8.65 -50.47 -26.44
N GLY A 87 8.46 -50.75 -25.13
CA GLY A 87 9.05 -51.81 -24.26
C GLY A 87 10.27 -51.24 -23.46
N ASN A 88 10.54 -51.46 -22.16
CA ASN A 88 10.01 -52.26 -21.03
C ASN A 88 10.19 -51.42 -19.70
N ALA A 89 9.43 -51.54 -18.60
CA ALA A 89 9.31 -52.63 -17.60
C ALA A 89 10.62 -53.01 -16.84
N SER A 90 10.68 -53.26 -15.51
CA SER A 90 9.72 -53.14 -14.38
C SER A 90 10.40 -53.49 -13.01
N THR A 91 9.71 -53.34 -11.85
CA THR A 91 9.84 -54.13 -10.56
C THR A 91 11.21 -54.12 -9.78
N ASP A 92 11.37 -54.39 -8.47
CA ASP A 92 10.47 -54.54 -7.27
C ASP A 92 11.27 -54.52 -5.92
N SER A 93 10.53 -54.41 -4.78
CA SER A 93 10.74 -55.01 -3.42
C SER A 93 12.00 -54.84 -2.51
N GLU A 94 11.75 -54.28 -1.31
CA GLU A 94 12.03 -54.78 0.08
C GLU A 94 13.44 -55.06 0.71
N SER A 95 13.57 -54.62 1.99
CA SER A 95 14.29 -55.25 3.15
C SER A 95 15.85 -55.22 3.26
N SER A 96 16.53 -55.44 4.41
CA SER A 96 16.32 -55.05 5.85
C SER A 96 17.50 -55.51 6.75
N LEU A 97 17.87 -54.78 7.83
CA LEU A 97 18.63 -55.24 9.05
C LEU A 97 20.13 -55.65 8.81
N ASN A 98 21.11 -55.71 9.76
CA ASN A 98 21.31 -55.21 11.15
C ASN A 98 22.81 -55.33 11.62
N GLU A 99 23.10 -55.07 12.91
CA GLU A 99 24.16 -55.70 13.78
C GLU A 99 25.68 -55.32 13.59
N GLU A 100 26.58 -55.31 14.61
CA GLU A 100 26.48 -55.26 16.10
C GLU A 100 27.82 -54.92 16.84
N ILE A 101 27.72 -54.52 18.15
CA ILE A 101 28.46 -54.89 19.42
C ILE A 101 29.94 -55.40 19.41
N ILE A 102 30.85 -55.22 20.43
CA ILE A 102 31.06 -54.28 21.59
C ILE A 102 32.46 -54.55 22.29
N ASP A 103 32.82 -53.85 23.39
CA ASP A 103 33.83 -54.19 24.45
C ASP A 103 35.37 -54.11 24.12
N VAL A 104 36.37 -54.00 25.05
CA VAL A 104 36.43 -53.91 26.54
C VAL A 104 37.74 -53.20 27.08
N VAL A 105 37.63 -52.47 28.21
CA VAL A 105 38.46 -52.38 29.49
C VAL A 105 40.00 -52.78 29.44
N GLU A 106 41.01 -52.14 30.08
CA GLU A 106 41.20 -51.73 31.51
C GLU A 106 42.42 -50.78 31.83
N ASN A 107 42.35 -49.97 32.93
CA ASN A 107 43.38 -49.40 33.87
C ASN A 107 44.75 -48.77 33.40
N SER A 108 45.36 -47.77 34.08
CA SER A 108 44.93 -46.83 35.17
C SER A 108 45.98 -45.74 35.51
N ASN A 109 45.55 -44.48 35.75
CA ASN A 109 46.15 -43.40 36.59
C ASN A 109 47.59 -42.88 36.25
N VAL A 110 48.00 -41.60 36.36
CA VAL A 110 47.59 -40.34 37.06
C VAL A 110 48.07 -39.14 36.19
N ALA A 111 47.65 -37.86 36.24
CA ALA A 111 46.38 -37.11 36.40
C ALA A 111 46.69 -35.58 36.29
N VAL A 112 45.73 -34.68 36.57
CA VAL A 112 45.84 -33.20 36.72
C VAL A 112 46.16 -32.38 35.44
N GLU A 113 45.28 -31.50 34.93
CA GLU A 113 43.81 -31.44 35.03
C GLU A 113 43.29 -30.62 33.84
N HIS A 114 42.59 -31.26 32.90
CA HIS A 114 41.97 -30.59 31.75
C HIS A 114 40.45 -30.62 31.93
N ILE A 115 39.83 -29.45 32.07
CA ILE A 115 38.37 -29.32 32.14
C ILE A 115 37.78 -29.69 30.77
N ASN A 116 36.88 -30.68 30.75
CA ASN A 116 36.36 -31.28 29.52
C ASN A 116 35.21 -30.46 28.93
N GLU A 117 35.14 -30.30 27.61
CA GLU A 117 34.13 -29.48 26.93
C GLU A 117 32.68 -29.98 27.18
N GLN A 118 32.50 -31.27 27.45
CA GLN A 118 31.20 -31.84 27.83
C GLN A 118 30.81 -31.56 29.29
N GLU A 119 31.75 -31.33 30.21
CA GLU A 119 31.43 -30.86 31.58
C GLU A 119 31.11 -29.38 31.59
N LEU A 120 31.83 -28.56 30.81
CA LEU A 120 31.44 -27.15 30.62
C LEU A 120 30.04 -27.05 30.02
N GLY A 121 29.71 -27.93 29.05
CA GLY A 121 28.37 -28.07 28.50
C GLY A 121 27.31 -28.50 29.53
N SER A 122 27.58 -29.53 30.34
CA SER A 122 26.59 -30.06 31.29
C SER A 122 26.37 -29.14 32.51
N ILE A 123 27.43 -28.51 33.04
CA ILE A 123 27.34 -27.55 34.13
C ILE A 123 26.51 -26.34 33.68
N ILE A 124 26.86 -25.73 32.54
CA ILE A 124 26.12 -24.58 31.99
C ILE A 124 24.66 -24.94 31.69
N LEU A 125 24.38 -26.13 31.14
CA LEU A 125 23.00 -26.58 30.88
C LEU A 125 22.23 -26.84 32.19
N SER A 126 22.90 -27.26 33.26
CA SER A 126 22.28 -27.50 34.57
C SER A 126 21.93 -26.19 35.29
N ASP A 127 22.80 -25.18 35.22
CA ASP A 127 22.55 -23.89 35.87
C ASP A 127 21.60 -22.99 35.05
N LEU A 128 21.61 -23.06 33.71
CA LEU A 128 20.54 -22.47 32.88
C LEU A 128 19.17 -23.12 33.14
N LYS A 129 19.13 -24.43 33.41
CA LYS A 129 17.88 -25.08 33.84
C LYS A 129 17.47 -24.73 35.28
N LYS A 130 18.39 -24.32 36.16
CA LYS A 130 18.03 -23.75 37.47
C LYS A 130 17.52 -22.31 37.36
N SER A 131 18.14 -21.46 36.52
CA SER A 131 17.70 -20.07 36.34
C SER A 131 16.38 -19.94 35.58
N LEU A 132 15.94 -21.00 34.90
CA LEU A 132 14.62 -21.12 34.25
C LEU A 132 13.64 -22.04 35.01
N ALA A 133 13.96 -22.44 36.25
CA ALA A 133 13.08 -23.23 37.13
C ALA A 133 12.53 -22.43 38.33
N LEU A 134 12.65 -21.10 38.28
CA LEU A 134 11.85 -20.16 39.07
C LEU A 134 11.11 -19.25 38.08
N ASP A 135 9.87 -18.92 38.45
CA ASP A 135 8.95 -18.04 37.72
C ASP A 135 8.54 -18.50 36.31
N THR A 136 7.74 -19.58 36.27
CA THR A 136 6.51 -19.59 35.45
C THR A 136 5.65 -18.37 35.87
N GLU A 137 4.87 -17.71 35.00
CA GLU A 137 4.04 -18.20 33.89
C GLU A 137 4.01 -17.20 32.71
N GLY A 138 3.78 -17.66 31.46
CA GLY A 138 3.44 -16.80 30.32
C GLY A 138 4.14 -17.10 28.98
N GLU A 139 3.54 -17.97 28.15
CA GLU A 139 3.96 -18.26 26.76
C GLU A 139 3.16 -17.36 25.76
N GLU A 140 3.42 -17.25 24.46
CA GLU A 140 4.20 -18.02 23.45
C GLU A 140 5.07 -17.01 22.63
N GLN A 141 6.33 -17.24 22.21
CA GLN A 141 7.03 -18.34 21.52
C GLN A 141 6.84 -18.42 19.99
N LEU A 142 7.87 -18.00 19.24
CA LEU A 142 8.15 -18.49 17.87
C LEU A 142 8.75 -19.90 17.94
N SER A 143 8.66 -20.67 16.86
CA SER A 143 9.13 -22.06 16.84
C SER A 143 10.64 -22.20 17.02
N SER A 144 11.04 -23.02 18.00
CA SER A 144 12.44 -23.24 18.43
C SER A 144 13.39 -23.59 17.28
N ALA A 145 12.93 -24.39 16.33
CA ALA A 145 13.73 -24.84 15.17
C ALA A 145 14.27 -23.70 14.29
N GLN A 146 13.63 -22.52 14.26
CA GLN A 146 14.18 -21.35 13.56
C GLN A 146 15.23 -20.61 14.40
N LEU A 147 15.04 -20.56 15.72
CA LEU A 147 15.93 -19.89 16.66
C LEU A 147 17.26 -20.65 16.81
N ASP A 148 17.23 -21.97 16.93
CA ASP A 148 18.43 -22.81 17.04
C ASP A 148 19.32 -22.72 15.79
N ASN A 149 18.72 -22.65 14.59
CA ASN A 149 19.45 -22.45 13.34
C ASN A 149 20.16 -21.07 13.32
N LEU A 150 19.47 -20.01 13.73
CA LEU A 150 20.07 -18.66 13.78
C LEU A 150 21.21 -18.58 14.81
N ILE A 151 21.04 -19.19 15.98
CA ILE A 151 22.08 -19.26 17.02
C ILE A 151 23.29 -20.07 16.53
N SER A 152 23.08 -21.16 15.80
CA SER A 152 24.14 -21.95 15.17
C SER A 152 24.96 -21.12 14.16
N MET A 153 24.28 -20.36 13.29
CA MET A 153 24.94 -19.46 12.33
C MET A 153 25.77 -18.37 13.01
N ILE A 154 25.25 -17.75 14.08
CA ILE A 154 25.96 -16.70 14.83
C ILE A 154 27.23 -17.26 15.50
N ARG A 155 27.14 -18.42 16.16
CA ARG A 155 28.30 -19.07 16.79
C ARG A 155 29.41 -19.40 15.79
N ASN A 156 29.05 -19.84 14.57
CA ASN A 156 30.03 -20.07 13.50
C ASN A 156 30.66 -18.76 13.01
N ALA A 157 29.89 -17.68 12.85
CA ALA A 157 30.42 -16.38 12.46
C ALA A 157 31.43 -15.82 13.49
N GLU A 158 31.10 -15.88 14.79
CA GLU A 158 31.99 -15.43 15.87
C GLU A 158 33.29 -16.26 15.94
N LYS A 159 33.19 -17.59 15.81
CA LYS A 159 34.36 -18.48 15.76
C LYS A 159 35.27 -18.17 14.57
N ASN A 160 34.69 -17.92 13.39
CA ASN A 160 35.45 -17.57 12.19
C ASN A 160 36.16 -16.21 12.34
N ILE A 161 35.51 -15.20 12.92
CA ILE A 161 36.11 -13.88 13.18
C ILE A 161 37.31 -13.98 14.15
N LEU A 162 37.24 -14.84 15.17
CA LEU A 162 38.34 -15.05 16.11
C LEU A 162 39.55 -15.68 15.41
N LEU A 163 39.33 -16.73 14.61
CA LEU A 163 40.37 -17.41 13.82
C LEU A 163 41.03 -16.46 12.81
N LEU A 164 40.24 -15.65 12.09
CA LEU A 164 40.73 -14.63 11.15
C LEU A 164 41.66 -13.61 11.83
N ASN A 165 41.33 -13.19 13.05
CA ASN A 165 42.17 -12.25 13.79
C ASN A 165 43.49 -12.88 14.27
N GLN A 166 43.49 -14.15 14.68
CA GLN A 166 44.72 -14.87 15.02
C GLN A 166 45.63 -15.06 13.80
N ALA A 167 45.07 -15.53 12.67
CA ALA A 167 45.80 -15.69 11.41
C ALA A 167 46.42 -14.37 10.92
N ARG A 168 45.68 -13.24 11.05
CA ARG A 168 46.18 -11.91 10.70
C ARG A 168 47.36 -11.45 11.56
N VAL A 169 47.38 -11.78 12.85
CA VAL A 169 48.52 -11.42 13.73
C VAL A 169 49.75 -12.24 13.34
N GLN A 170 49.59 -13.55 13.14
CA GLN A 170 50.68 -14.42 12.69
C GLN A 170 51.32 -13.93 11.39
N ALA A 171 50.49 -13.59 10.39
CA ALA A 171 50.94 -13.11 9.09
C ALA A 171 51.67 -11.75 9.13
N LEU A 172 51.51 -10.94 10.18
CA LEU A 172 52.22 -9.65 10.31
C LEU A 172 53.66 -9.81 10.81
N ASP A 173 53.92 -10.78 11.71
CA ASP A 173 55.28 -11.12 12.15
C ASP A 173 56.09 -11.74 11.00
N ASP A 174 55.48 -12.66 10.24
CA ASP A 174 56.14 -13.30 9.09
C ASP A 174 56.47 -12.28 7.98
N LEU A 175 55.57 -11.31 7.72
CA LEU A 175 55.80 -10.23 6.74
C LEU A 175 56.97 -9.32 7.16
N HIS A 176 57.22 -9.15 8.46
CA HIS A 176 58.37 -8.37 8.95
C HIS A 176 59.71 -9.00 8.57
N LYS A 177 59.85 -10.33 8.68
CA LYS A 177 61.07 -11.05 8.25
C LYS A 177 61.27 -11.00 6.74
N ILE A 178 60.19 -11.15 5.97
CA ILE A 178 60.23 -11.10 4.50
C ILE A 178 60.70 -9.71 4.01
N LEU A 179 60.45 -8.64 4.77
CA LEU A 179 60.98 -7.30 4.47
C LEU A 179 62.50 -7.21 4.65
N GLU A 180 63.06 -7.77 5.73
CA GLU A 180 64.51 -7.78 5.98
C GLU A 180 65.26 -8.57 4.88
N GLU A 181 64.74 -9.73 4.46
CA GLU A 181 65.32 -10.52 3.36
C GLU A 181 65.20 -9.80 1.99
N LYS A 182 64.11 -9.05 1.77
CA LYS A 182 63.89 -8.30 0.53
C LYS A 182 64.88 -7.15 0.33
N GLU A 183 65.27 -6.44 1.39
CA GLU A 183 66.25 -5.35 1.27
C GLU A 183 67.63 -5.85 0.83
N ALA A 184 68.04 -7.06 1.24
CA ALA A 184 69.26 -7.70 0.75
C ALA A 184 69.18 -8.01 -0.76
N LEU A 185 68.09 -8.66 -1.20
CA LEU A 185 67.90 -9.04 -2.62
C LEU A 185 67.82 -7.84 -3.57
N GLN A 186 67.24 -6.72 -3.14
CA GLN A 186 67.19 -5.49 -3.94
C GLN A 186 68.59 -4.92 -4.23
N GLY A 187 69.58 -5.19 -3.38
CA GLY A 187 70.97 -4.81 -3.60
C GLY A 187 71.60 -5.52 -4.81
N GLU A 188 71.25 -6.79 -5.05
CA GLU A 188 71.81 -7.59 -6.16
C GLU A 188 71.12 -7.27 -7.50
N ILE A 189 69.80 -7.05 -7.50
CA ILE A 189 69.02 -6.73 -8.70
C ILE A 189 69.59 -5.50 -9.43
N ASN A 190 69.92 -4.44 -8.68
CA ASN A 190 70.47 -3.19 -9.23
C ASN A 190 71.79 -3.38 -10.02
N VAL A 191 72.55 -4.45 -9.74
CA VAL A 191 73.79 -4.79 -10.46
C VAL A 191 73.50 -5.44 -11.82
N LEU A 192 72.37 -6.15 -11.93
CA LEU A 192 71.94 -6.83 -13.16
C LEU A 192 71.29 -5.87 -14.16
N GLU A 193 70.50 -4.90 -13.69
CA GLU A 193 69.82 -3.91 -14.56
C GLU A 193 70.80 -3.12 -15.45
N MET A 194 71.97 -2.74 -14.91
CA MET A 194 73.01 -2.04 -15.70
C MET A 194 73.49 -2.85 -16.91
N ARG A 195 73.51 -4.19 -16.83
CA ARG A 195 73.91 -5.06 -17.95
C ARG A 195 72.82 -5.17 -19.01
N LEU A 196 71.55 -5.09 -18.61
CA LEU A 196 70.42 -5.17 -19.54
C LEU A 196 70.36 -3.96 -20.49
N ALA A 197 70.62 -2.76 -19.96
CA ALA A 197 70.66 -1.51 -20.73
C ALA A 197 71.71 -1.52 -21.87
N GLU A 198 72.83 -2.26 -21.71
CA GLU A 198 73.84 -2.40 -22.76
C GLU A 198 73.36 -3.28 -23.94
N THR A 199 72.48 -4.26 -23.67
CA THR A 199 71.94 -5.14 -24.71
C THR A 199 70.83 -4.50 -25.55
N ASP A 200 69.91 -3.73 -24.95
CA ASP A 200 68.82 -3.06 -25.69
C ASP A 200 69.32 -2.06 -26.74
N ALA A 201 70.45 -1.40 -26.48
CA ALA A 201 71.09 -0.50 -27.44
C ALA A 201 71.44 -1.21 -28.77
N ARG A 202 71.73 -2.50 -28.74
CA ARG A 202 72.08 -3.31 -29.91
C ARG A 202 70.85 -3.72 -30.72
N ILE A 203 69.70 -3.92 -30.07
CA ILE A 203 68.46 -4.40 -30.69
C ILE A 203 67.84 -3.33 -31.60
N LYS A 204 67.90 -2.04 -31.22
CA LYS A 204 67.35 -0.93 -32.03
C LYS A 204 67.97 -0.80 -33.42
N VAL A 205 69.23 -1.22 -33.60
CA VAL A 205 69.89 -1.20 -34.92
C VAL A 205 69.21 -2.21 -35.88
N ALA A 206 68.90 -3.42 -35.40
CA ALA A 206 68.26 -4.46 -36.20
C ALA A 206 66.81 -4.10 -36.62
N THR A 207 66.09 -3.32 -35.81
CA THR A 207 64.72 -2.89 -36.16
C THR A 207 64.66 -1.96 -37.38
N GLN A 208 65.77 -1.28 -37.72
CA GLN A 208 65.82 -0.37 -38.87
C GLN A 208 65.75 -1.11 -40.22
N GLU A 209 66.28 -2.33 -40.29
CA GLU A 209 66.37 -3.12 -41.54
C GLU A 209 65.01 -3.72 -41.95
N LYS A 210 64.17 -4.08 -40.96
CA LYS A 210 62.85 -4.72 -41.21
C LYS A 210 61.91 -3.86 -42.06
N ILE A 211 61.90 -2.54 -41.82
CA ILE A 211 61.00 -1.58 -42.49
C ILE A 211 61.22 -1.55 -44.01
N HIS A 212 62.42 -1.92 -44.49
CA HIS A 212 62.70 -1.96 -45.93
C HIS A 212 62.01 -3.12 -46.66
N VAL A 213 61.67 -4.21 -45.95
CA VAL A 213 61.06 -5.41 -46.53
C VAL A 213 59.57 -5.21 -46.81
N GLU A 214 58.85 -4.62 -45.88
CA GLU A 214 57.37 -4.44 -45.94
C GLU A 214 56.95 -3.57 -47.16
N LEU A 215 57.81 -2.67 -47.63
CA LEU A 215 57.57 -1.82 -48.81
C LEU A 215 57.52 -2.59 -50.15
N LEU A 216 58.09 -3.81 -50.22
CA LEU A 216 58.08 -4.65 -51.42
C LEU A 216 56.77 -5.45 -51.57
N GLU A 217 56.09 -5.76 -50.48
CA GLU A 217 54.87 -6.59 -50.50
C GLU A 217 53.64 -5.82 -51.05
N ASP A 218 53.53 -4.51 -50.77
CA ASP A 218 52.41 -3.68 -51.26
C ASP A 218 52.38 -3.55 -52.80
N GLN A 219 53.52 -3.76 -53.48
CA GLN A 219 53.57 -3.77 -54.95
C GLN A 219 52.95 -5.04 -55.55
N LEU A 220 53.09 -6.20 -54.88
CA LEU A 220 52.50 -7.47 -55.33
C LEU A 220 50.97 -7.47 -55.28
N GLN A 221 50.38 -6.76 -54.32
CA GLN A 221 48.93 -6.75 -54.14
C GLN A 221 48.18 -5.99 -55.24
N LYS A 222 48.82 -4.99 -55.88
CA LYS A 222 48.22 -4.24 -57.01
C LYS A 222 48.00 -5.12 -58.24
N LEU A 223 48.96 -5.98 -58.58
CA LEU A 223 48.88 -6.91 -59.72
C LEU A 223 47.79 -7.99 -59.59
N ARG A 224 47.33 -8.29 -58.36
CA ARG A 224 46.23 -9.26 -58.15
C ARG A 224 44.85 -8.71 -58.52
N ASN A 225 44.66 -7.38 -58.48
CA ASN A 225 43.35 -6.78 -58.68
C ASN A 225 42.96 -6.61 -60.16
N GLU A 226 43.92 -6.58 -61.09
CA GLU A 226 43.68 -6.37 -62.52
C GLU A 226 43.11 -7.61 -63.26
N LEU A 227 43.15 -8.80 -62.64
CA LEU A 227 42.82 -10.07 -63.30
C LEU A 227 41.42 -10.63 -62.96
N SER A 228 40.62 -9.96 -62.12
CA SER A 228 39.47 -10.58 -61.46
C SER A 228 38.09 -10.37 -62.12
N HIS A 229 37.84 -9.27 -62.84
CA HIS A 229 36.46 -8.89 -63.24
C HIS A 229 36.26 -8.65 -64.74
N ARG A 230 35.40 -9.50 -65.36
CA ARG A 230 34.83 -9.41 -66.72
C ARG A 230 33.29 -9.16 -66.64
N GLY A 231 32.65 -8.78 -67.76
CA GLY A 231 31.17 -8.55 -67.90
C GLY A 231 30.29 -9.84 -67.93
N SER A 232 29.00 -9.90 -68.34
CA SER A 232 28.02 -9.02 -69.08
C SER A 232 26.68 -9.82 -69.33
N PHE A 233 25.46 -9.37 -69.74
CA PHE A 233 24.74 -8.09 -70.03
C PHE A 233 23.20 -8.34 -70.33
N GLU A 234 22.30 -7.33 -70.19
CA GLU A 234 21.02 -7.04 -70.98
C GLU A 234 19.80 -8.05 -70.96
N ASN A 235 18.54 -7.88 -71.49
CA ASN A 235 17.52 -6.81 -71.86
C ASN A 235 16.15 -7.51 -72.27
N MET A 236 14.93 -6.99 -72.64
CA MET A 236 14.19 -5.68 -72.76
C MET A 236 12.64 -5.86 -73.04
N GLU A 237 11.77 -4.85 -72.76
CA GLU A 237 10.47 -4.43 -73.42
C GLU A 237 9.21 -5.39 -73.51
N LEU A 238 7.93 -5.08 -73.93
CA LEU A 238 7.18 -3.88 -74.47
C LEU A 238 5.62 -3.87 -74.09
N ASP A 239 4.68 -3.40 -74.97
CA ASP A 239 3.32 -2.80 -74.68
C ASP A 239 2.10 -3.19 -75.61
N THR A 240 0.89 -2.55 -75.40
CA THR A 240 -0.08 -1.89 -76.38
C THR A 240 -1.57 -2.33 -76.71
N TYR A 241 -2.46 -1.30 -76.86
CA TYR A 241 -3.64 -1.08 -77.80
C TYR A 241 -5.01 -1.87 -77.70
N LEU A 242 -6.22 -1.49 -78.24
CA LEU A 242 -6.88 -0.27 -78.86
C LEU A 242 -8.46 -0.39 -79.03
N ASN A 243 -9.21 0.75 -79.11
CA ASN A 243 -10.55 1.06 -79.76
C ASN A 243 -11.85 0.23 -79.44
N GLU A 244 -13.12 0.48 -79.92
CA GLU A 244 -13.79 1.43 -80.89
C GLU A 244 -15.32 1.76 -80.57
N GLU A 245 -16.14 2.20 -81.55
CA GLU A 245 -17.58 2.69 -81.47
C GLU A 245 -18.61 1.80 -82.27
N PRO A 246 -19.88 2.13 -82.74
CA PRO A 246 -20.76 3.35 -82.71
C PRO A 246 -22.32 3.12 -82.48
N VAL A 247 -23.21 3.76 -83.28
CA VAL A 247 -24.66 4.17 -83.07
C VAL A 247 -25.36 4.38 -84.47
N PRO A 248 -26.73 4.52 -84.77
CA PRO A 248 -27.99 4.82 -84.00
C PRO A 248 -29.32 4.02 -84.36
N ASP A 249 -30.49 4.38 -83.75
CA ASP A 249 -31.77 4.88 -84.40
C ASP A 249 -33.18 4.44 -83.83
N ASN A 250 -34.16 5.36 -83.94
CA ASN A 250 -35.65 5.26 -83.93
C ASN A 250 -36.44 4.54 -82.80
N SER A 251 -36.86 5.27 -81.77
CA SER A 251 -38.07 4.96 -80.95
C SER A 251 -38.79 6.17 -80.32
N SER A 252 -38.41 7.40 -80.73
CA SER A 252 -38.44 8.64 -79.93
C SER A 252 -39.80 9.29 -79.67
N ILE A 253 -40.91 8.56 -79.82
CA ILE A 253 -42.27 9.01 -79.47
C ILE A 253 -42.92 8.05 -78.44
N LEU A 254 -42.51 6.78 -78.42
CA LEU A 254 -42.83 5.89 -77.30
C LEU A 254 -41.86 6.06 -76.13
N SER A 255 -40.62 6.51 -76.41
CA SER A 255 -39.66 6.88 -75.36
C SER A 255 -40.21 8.03 -74.51
N LEU A 256 -40.64 9.15 -75.10
CA LEU A 256 -40.99 10.38 -74.38
C LEU A 256 -42.08 10.21 -73.32
N SER A 257 -43.07 9.32 -73.51
CA SER A 257 -44.05 9.03 -72.46
C SER A 257 -43.49 8.15 -71.35
N LYS A 258 -42.61 7.20 -71.69
CA LYS A 258 -41.85 6.39 -70.73
C LYS A 258 -40.82 7.23 -69.99
N GLU A 259 -40.20 8.20 -70.66
CA GLU A 259 -39.28 9.19 -70.09
C GLU A 259 -40.05 10.14 -69.18
N LEU A 260 -41.28 10.57 -69.49
CA LEU A 260 -42.04 11.45 -68.59
C LEU A 260 -42.44 10.74 -67.29
N ASP A 261 -42.87 9.48 -67.35
CA ASP A 261 -43.18 8.71 -66.14
C ASP A 261 -41.91 8.18 -65.45
N SER A 262 -40.82 7.90 -66.19
CA SER A 262 -39.48 7.64 -65.64
C SER A 262 -38.99 8.87 -64.87
N LEU A 263 -39.02 10.06 -65.47
CA LEU A 263 -38.70 11.34 -64.87
C LEU A 263 -39.60 11.66 -63.67
N ARG A 264 -40.83 11.12 -63.61
CA ARG A 264 -41.67 11.20 -62.40
C ARG A 264 -41.21 10.25 -61.31
N THR A 265 -40.91 8.98 -61.62
CA THR A 265 -40.34 8.04 -60.65
C THR A 265 -38.95 8.46 -60.20
N GLU A 266 -38.19 9.11 -61.07
CA GLU A 266 -36.87 9.69 -60.84
C GLU A 266 -36.99 10.99 -60.05
N ASN A 267 -37.96 11.88 -60.33
CA ASN A 267 -38.25 13.02 -59.43
C ASN A 267 -38.76 12.57 -58.07
N LEU A 268 -39.45 11.42 -57.97
CA LEU A 268 -39.88 10.83 -56.70
C LEU A 268 -38.70 10.20 -55.96
N SER A 269 -37.80 9.49 -56.68
CA SER A 269 -36.52 9.02 -56.16
C SER A 269 -35.71 10.21 -55.68
N LEU A 270 -35.37 11.16 -56.56
CA LEU A 270 -34.66 12.40 -56.22
C LEU A 270 -35.31 13.17 -55.07
N ASN A 271 -36.64 13.14 -54.86
CA ASN A 271 -37.23 13.69 -53.64
C ASN A 271 -36.90 12.85 -52.40
N ASN A 272 -37.05 11.53 -52.46
CA ASN A 272 -36.66 10.61 -51.40
C ASN A 272 -35.15 10.67 -51.12
N ASP A 273 -34.31 10.79 -52.15
CA ASP A 273 -32.87 10.94 -52.11
C ASP A 273 -32.49 12.32 -51.57
N ILE A 274 -33.23 13.39 -51.89
CA ILE A 274 -33.09 14.71 -51.25
C ILE A 274 -33.52 14.67 -49.78
N GLN A 275 -34.52 13.85 -49.39
CA GLN A 275 -34.87 13.67 -47.98
C GLN A 275 -33.86 12.78 -47.24
N ALA A 276 -33.30 11.76 -47.92
CA ALA A 276 -32.20 10.94 -47.41
C ALA A 276 -30.94 11.77 -47.24
N LEU A 277 -30.58 12.60 -48.23
CA LEU A 277 -29.48 13.58 -48.19
C LEU A 277 -29.74 14.68 -47.16
N LYS A 278 -30.98 15.13 -46.92
CA LYS A 278 -31.31 16.03 -45.80
C LYS A 278 -31.14 15.34 -44.44
N THR A 279 -31.51 14.07 -44.35
CA THR A 279 -31.35 13.27 -43.12
C THR A 279 -29.87 12.97 -42.86
N GLN A 280 -29.11 12.63 -43.90
CA GLN A 280 -27.66 12.51 -43.88
C GLN A 280 -26.99 13.84 -43.57
N LEU A 281 -27.42 14.96 -44.16
CA LEU A 281 -26.87 16.30 -43.88
C LEU A 281 -27.18 16.74 -42.44
N ASN A 282 -28.33 16.39 -41.89
CA ASN A 282 -28.65 16.64 -40.49
C ASN A 282 -27.87 15.70 -39.55
N ASN A 283 -27.59 14.46 -39.97
CA ASN A 283 -26.67 13.58 -39.27
C ASN A 283 -25.21 14.08 -39.38
N VAL A 284 -24.79 14.62 -40.53
CA VAL A 284 -23.49 15.26 -40.74
C VAL A 284 -23.36 16.48 -39.86
N LYS A 285 -24.40 17.31 -39.74
CA LYS A 285 -24.43 18.45 -38.80
C LYS A 285 -24.40 18.00 -37.34
N ASN A 286 -25.12 16.93 -36.98
CA ASN A 286 -25.02 16.33 -35.64
C ASN A 286 -23.61 15.75 -35.40
N THR A 287 -22.94 15.22 -36.42
CA THR A 287 -21.53 14.82 -36.31
C THR A 287 -20.58 16.01 -36.32
N ASP A 288 -20.87 17.15 -36.95
CA ASP A 288 -20.08 18.38 -36.84
C ASP A 288 -20.18 18.94 -35.42
N GLU A 289 -21.39 19.01 -34.84
CA GLU A 289 -21.59 19.43 -33.45
C GLU A 289 -20.90 18.45 -32.47
N ARG A 290 -20.90 17.15 -32.79
CA ARG A 290 -20.16 16.12 -32.05
C ARG A 290 -18.65 16.14 -32.30
N VAL A 291 -18.19 16.56 -33.48
CA VAL A 291 -16.77 16.79 -33.80
C VAL A 291 -16.27 18.03 -33.07
N VAL A 292 -17.05 19.13 -33.01
CA VAL A 292 -16.70 20.31 -32.20
C VAL A 292 -16.72 19.99 -30.69
N MET A 293 -17.53 19.03 -30.23
CA MET A 293 -17.41 18.47 -28.88
C MET A 293 -16.13 17.64 -28.73
N LEU A 294 -15.87 16.70 -29.64
CA LEU A 294 -14.67 15.86 -29.66
C LEU A 294 -13.38 16.65 -29.89
N GLU A 295 -13.42 17.84 -30.51
CA GLU A 295 -12.30 18.77 -30.66
C GLU A 295 -12.05 19.55 -29.37
N LYS A 296 -13.09 19.84 -28.58
CA LYS A 296 -12.92 20.39 -27.22
C LYS A 296 -12.40 19.34 -26.26
N GLU A 297 -12.91 18.11 -26.33
CA GLU A 297 -12.37 16.98 -25.58
C GLU A 297 -10.95 16.65 -26.04
N ARG A 298 -10.66 16.64 -27.35
CA ARG A 298 -9.31 16.47 -27.89
C ARG A 298 -8.37 17.61 -27.48
N THR A 299 -8.76 18.88 -27.51
CA THR A 299 -7.88 19.99 -27.10
C THR A 299 -7.69 20.03 -25.57
N PHE A 300 -8.70 19.62 -24.80
CA PHE A 300 -8.55 19.34 -23.37
C PHE A 300 -7.58 18.19 -23.14
N LEU A 301 -7.77 17.04 -23.81
CA LEU A 301 -6.89 15.88 -23.75
C LEU A 301 -5.49 16.17 -24.28
N GLU A 302 -5.29 17.02 -25.29
CA GLU A 302 -3.98 17.49 -25.75
C GLU A 302 -3.32 18.43 -24.74
N SER A 303 -4.11 19.19 -23.97
CA SER A 303 -3.58 20.00 -22.87
C SER A 303 -3.19 19.14 -21.65
N SER A 304 -4.01 18.14 -21.31
CA SER A 304 -3.69 17.14 -20.30
C SER A 304 -2.57 16.20 -20.75
N LEU A 305 -2.47 15.88 -22.04
CA LEU A 305 -1.36 15.14 -22.63
C LEU A 305 -0.10 15.98 -22.55
N LYS A 306 -0.12 17.27 -22.88
CA LYS A 306 1.06 18.16 -22.68
C LYS A 306 1.43 18.35 -21.21
N GLU A 307 0.47 18.36 -20.29
CA GLU A 307 0.75 18.35 -18.86
C GLU A 307 1.31 16.99 -18.40
N LEU A 308 0.84 15.89 -18.98
CA LEU A 308 1.35 14.55 -18.72
C LEU A 308 2.70 14.30 -19.39
N GLU A 309 2.98 14.89 -20.56
CA GLU A 309 4.25 14.89 -21.29
C GLU A 309 5.27 15.78 -20.59
N SER A 310 4.86 16.89 -19.96
CA SER A 310 5.77 17.68 -19.13
C SER A 310 6.08 16.95 -17.82
N LYS A 311 5.08 16.32 -17.18
CA LYS A 311 5.28 15.42 -16.04
C LYS A 311 6.05 14.16 -16.42
N PHE A 312 5.92 13.64 -17.64
CA PHE A 312 6.64 12.50 -18.18
C PHE A 312 8.02 12.89 -18.67
N SER A 313 8.27 14.15 -19.06
CA SER A 313 9.62 14.69 -19.28
C SER A 313 10.34 14.88 -17.95
N ILE A 314 9.67 15.42 -16.92
CA ILE A 314 10.20 15.48 -15.55
C ILE A 314 10.41 14.05 -15.02
N SER A 315 9.46 13.13 -15.21
CA SER A 315 9.62 11.72 -14.84
C SER A 315 10.56 10.96 -15.77
N GLN A 316 10.89 11.43 -16.98
CA GLN A 316 11.97 10.90 -17.80
C GLN A 316 13.31 11.50 -17.39
N GLU A 317 13.34 12.71 -16.85
CA GLU A 317 14.52 13.27 -16.20
C GLU A 317 14.79 12.51 -14.89
N ASP A 318 13.75 12.20 -14.13
CA ASP A 318 13.85 11.43 -12.89
C ASP A 318 14.00 9.92 -13.16
N VAL A 319 13.46 9.35 -14.24
CA VAL A 319 13.75 7.97 -14.70
C VAL A 319 15.08 7.88 -15.42
N SER A 320 15.59 8.95 -16.04
CA SER A 320 16.96 8.95 -16.56
C SER A 320 17.97 9.12 -15.44
N LYS A 321 17.69 9.94 -14.40
CA LYS A 321 18.40 9.94 -13.11
C LYS A 321 18.29 8.58 -12.40
N LEU A 322 17.13 7.92 -12.39
CA LEU A 322 16.98 6.56 -11.86
C LEU A 322 17.66 5.52 -12.74
N SER A 323 17.79 5.74 -14.05
CA SER A 323 18.53 4.87 -14.96
C SER A 323 20.03 5.08 -14.81
N SER A 324 20.51 6.31 -14.60
CA SER A 324 21.91 6.57 -14.31
C SER A 324 22.25 6.06 -12.92
N LEU A 325 21.40 6.26 -11.90
CA LEU A 325 21.58 5.65 -10.58
C LEU A 325 21.44 4.12 -10.61
N LYS A 326 20.64 3.53 -11.50
CA LYS A 326 20.53 2.07 -11.65
C LYS A 326 21.66 1.48 -12.48
N VAL A 327 22.23 2.23 -13.42
CA VAL A 327 23.47 1.91 -14.13
C VAL A 327 24.66 2.07 -13.20
N GLU A 328 24.74 3.14 -12.39
CA GLU A 328 25.75 3.33 -11.34
C GLU A 328 25.60 2.28 -10.24
N CYS A 329 24.40 1.94 -9.78
CA CYS A 329 24.23 0.83 -8.85
C CYS A 329 24.60 -0.51 -9.49
N LYS A 330 24.35 -0.73 -10.78
CA LYS A 330 24.78 -1.96 -11.47
C LYS A 330 26.29 -2.01 -11.68
N ASP A 331 26.92 -0.91 -12.07
CA ASP A 331 28.37 -0.73 -12.25
C ASP A 331 29.10 -0.82 -10.90
N LEU A 332 28.55 -0.25 -9.82
CA LEU A 332 29.03 -0.45 -8.45
C LEU A 332 28.81 -1.90 -7.97
N TYR A 333 27.70 -2.54 -8.32
CA TYR A 333 27.45 -3.95 -7.97
C TYR A 333 28.40 -4.89 -8.72
N GLU A 334 28.63 -4.66 -10.02
CA GLU A 334 29.61 -5.39 -10.84
C GLU A 334 31.04 -5.13 -10.36
N LYS A 335 31.37 -3.91 -9.91
CA LYS A 335 32.64 -3.61 -9.24
C LYS A 335 32.77 -4.30 -7.89
N VAL A 336 31.69 -4.43 -7.12
CA VAL A 336 31.68 -5.15 -5.83
C VAL A 336 31.75 -6.67 -6.04
N GLU A 337 31.05 -7.24 -7.03
CA GLU A 337 31.20 -8.64 -7.42
C GLU A 337 32.59 -8.94 -7.98
N ASN A 338 33.19 -8.02 -8.74
CA ASN A 338 34.56 -8.18 -9.22
C ASN A 338 35.56 -8.09 -8.05
N LEU A 339 35.39 -7.14 -7.12
CA LEU A 339 36.20 -7.08 -5.89
C LEU A 339 36.02 -8.34 -5.02
N GLN A 340 34.80 -8.90 -4.92
CA GLN A 340 34.55 -10.16 -4.22
C GLN A 340 35.16 -11.36 -4.96
N GLY A 341 35.08 -11.41 -6.29
CA GLY A 341 35.69 -12.47 -7.12
C GLY A 341 37.22 -12.44 -7.09
N LEU A 342 37.82 -11.24 -7.09
CA LEU A 342 39.25 -11.04 -6.84
C LEU A 342 39.64 -11.43 -5.42
N LEU A 343 38.82 -11.10 -4.42
CA LEU A 343 39.04 -11.51 -3.03
C LEU A 343 38.94 -13.03 -2.86
N ASP A 344 37.91 -13.68 -3.37
CA ASP A 344 37.73 -15.14 -3.36
C ASP A 344 38.85 -15.87 -4.10
N LYS A 345 39.31 -15.32 -5.22
CA LYS A 345 40.47 -15.84 -5.98
C LYS A 345 41.75 -15.71 -5.16
N ALA A 346 41.99 -14.54 -4.56
CA ALA A 346 43.14 -14.29 -3.70
C ALA A 346 43.10 -15.23 -2.46
N THR A 347 41.97 -15.36 -1.77
CA THR A 347 41.80 -16.28 -0.64
C THR A 347 42.10 -17.73 -1.05
N LYS A 348 41.58 -18.23 -2.17
CA LYS A 348 41.90 -19.58 -2.67
C LYS A 348 43.38 -19.76 -3.00
N GLN A 349 44.06 -18.74 -3.52
CA GLN A 349 45.50 -18.76 -3.75
C GLN A 349 46.31 -18.73 -2.43
N ALA A 350 45.84 -17.99 -1.42
CA ALA A 350 46.43 -18.00 -0.08
C ALA A 350 46.24 -19.35 0.64
N ASP A 351 45.04 -19.95 0.56
CA ASP A 351 44.76 -21.27 1.13
C ASP A 351 45.66 -22.34 0.49
N GLN A 352 45.87 -22.29 -0.83
CA GLN A 352 46.83 -23.16 -1.53
C GLN A 352 48.28 -22.91 -1.06
N ALA A 353 48.72 -21.65 -0.93
CA ALA A 353 50.06 -21.31 -0.45
C ALA A 353 50.29 -21.80 0.99
N ILE A 354 49.30 -21.67 1.88
CA ILE A 354 49.33 -22.19 3.26
C ILE A 354 49.49 -23.73 3.25
N LEU A 355 48.81 -24.42 2.35
CA LEU A 355 48.88 -25.88 2.24
C LEU A 355 50.27 -26.37 1.77
N VAL A 356 50.92 -25.64 0.85
CA VAL A 356 52.31 -25.91 0.44
C VAL A 356 53.30 -25.57 1.56
N LEU A 357 53.12 -24.43 2.25
CA LEU A 357 53.92 -24.04 3.42
C LEU A 357 53.88 -25.10 4.53
N GLN A 358 52.71 -25.69 4.83
CA GLN A 358 52.59 -26.78 5.80
C GLN A 358 53.38 -28.03 5.37
N GLN A 359 53.35 -28.39 4.08
CA GLN A 359 54.15 -29.50 3.57
C GLN A 359 55.66 -29.22 3.65
N ASN A 360 56.11 -27.98 3.39
CA ASN A 360 57.51 -27.59 3.55
C ASN A 360 57.95 -27.56 5.02
N GLN A 361 57.08 -27.17 5.97
CA GLN A 361 57.39 -27.29 7.40
C GLN A 361 57.53 -28.75 7.85
N GLU A 362 56.73 -29.68 7.30
CA GLU A 362 56.93 -31.11 7.53
C GLU A 362 58.21 -31.65 6.90
N LEU A 363 58.63 -31.14 5.74
CA LEU A 363 59.89 -31.52 5.10
C LEU A 363 61.09 -30.99 5.88
N ARG A 364 61.10 -29.71 6.30
CA ARG A 364 62.16 -29.13 7.13
C ARG A 364 62.33 -29.91 8.44
N LYS A 365 61.25 -30.16 9.19
CA LYS A 365 61.29 -31.03 10.40
C LYS A 365 61.83 -32.45 10.18
N LYS A 366 61.77 -32.98 8.95
CA LYS A 366 62.35 -34.28 8.58
C LYS A 366 63.83 -34.17 8.18
N VAL A 367 64.27 -33.01 7.70
CA VAL A 367 65.70 -32.68 7.49
C VAL A 367 66.36 -32.39 8.83
N ASP A 368 65.82 -31.48 9.65
CA ASP A 368 66.35 -31.12 10.97
C ASP A 368 66.64 -32.38 11.83
N LYS A 369 65.70 -33.35 11.81
CA LYS A 369 65.81 -34.60 12.56
C LYS A 369 66.80 -35.61 11.95
N LEU A 370 67.10 -35.52 10.65
CA LEU A 370 68.16 -36.29 10.01
C LEU A 370 69.55 -35.66 10.29
N GLU A 371 69.64 -34.34 10.40
CA GLU A 371 70.87 -33.64 10.81
C GLU A 371 71.19 -33.88 12.29
N GLU A 372 70.20 -33.80 13.19
CA GLU A 372 70.33 -34.15 14.60
C GLU A 372 70.79 -35.61 14.76
N SER A 373 70.25 -36.54 13.95
CA SER A 373 70.70 -37.94 13.89
C SER A 373 72.13 -38.11 13.32
N LEU A 374 72.58 -37.21 12.45
CA LEU A 374 73.92 -37.22 11.86
C LEU A 374 74.97 -36.70 12.86
N ASP A 375 74.63 -35.68 13.65
CA ASP A 375 75.50 -35.16 14.71
C ASP A 375 75.61 -36.10 15.91
N GLU A 376 74.53 -36.77 16.32
CA GLU A 376 74.62 -37.87 17.31
C GLU A 376 75.55 -39.00 16.80
N ALA A 377 75.48 -39.34 15.52
CA ALA A 377 76.35 -40.35 14.91
C ALA A 377 77.83 -39.91 14.85
N ASN A 378 78.10 -38.62 14.65
CA ASN A 378 79.47 -38.06 14.61
C ASN A 378 80.18 -38.09 15.98
N VAL A 379 79.45 -38.19 17.09
CA VAL A 379 80.03 -38.25 18.45
C VAL A 379 80.56 -39.66 18.81
N TYR A 380 80.05 -40.74 18.18
CA TYR A 380 80.44 -42.12 18.51
C TYR A 380 81.59 -42.67 17.65
N LYS A 381 82.79 -42.63 18.21
CA LYS A 381 84.07 -42.92 17.55
C LYS A 381 84.39 -44.43 17.41
N LEU A 382 83.83 -45.13 16.40
CA LEU A 382 84.19 -46.53 16.05
C LEU A 382 84.25 -46.84 14.54
N SER A 383 85.39 -47.41 14.09
CA SER A 383 85.67 -48.08 12.80
C SER A 383 85.35 -47.33 11.48
N SER A 384 86.39 -47.01 10.71
CA SER A 384 86.36 -45.90 9.74
C SER A 384 85.57 -46.07 8.44
N GLU A 385 85.40 -47.27 7.89
CA GLU A 385 85.05 -47.41 6.46
C GLU A 385 83.56 -47.60 6.15
N LYS A 386 82.84 -48.45 6.91
CA LYS A 386 81.38 -48.62 6.71
C LYS A 386 80.57 -47.38 7.10
N MET A 387 81.09 -46.58 8.04
CA MET A 387 80.53 -45.29 8.42
C MET A 387 80.54 -44.31 7.23
N GLN A 388 81.65 -44.28 6.46
CA GLN A 388 81.76 -43.37 5.31
C GLN A 388 80.73 -43.68 4.21
N GLN A 389 80.56 -44.95 3.81
CA GLN A 389 79.56 -45.31 2.79
C GLN A 389 78.11 -45.03 3.24
N TYR A 390 77.83 -45.15 4.54
CA TYR A 390 76.52 -44.78 5.09
C TYR A 390 76.32 -43.25 5.04
N ASN A 391 77.32 -42.49 5.47
CA ASN A 391 77.28 -41.02 5.47
C ASN A 391 77.20 -40.45 4.04
N GLU A 392 77.91 -41.01 3.06
CA GLU A 392 77.80 -40.60 1.64
C GLU A 392 76.38 -40.81 1.09
N LEU A 393 75.76 -41.98 1.37
CA LEU A 393 74.38 -42.27 0.96
C LEU A 393 73.35 -41.37 1.69
N MET A 394 73.64 -41.00 2.94
CA MET A 394 72.81 -40.10 3.73
C MET A 394 72.91 -38.65 3.23
N GLN A 395 74.11 -38.17 2.92
CA GLN A 395 74.36 -36.86 2.29
C GLN A 395 73.70 -36.75 0.91
N GLN A 396 73.73 -37.82 0.09
CA GLN A 396 72.98 -37.84 -1.17
C GLN A 396 71.45 -37.71 -0.97
N LYS A 397 70.90 -38.29 0.11
CA LYS A 397 69.48 -38.12 0.46
C LYS A 397 69.15 -36.72 0.98
N ILE A 398 70.02 -36.15 1.83
CA ILE A 398 69.87 -34.77 2.31
C ILE A 398 69.85 -33.82 1.12
N LYS A 399 70.83 -33.92 0.21
CA LYS A 399 70.88 -33.08 -1.00
C LYS A 399 69.63 -33.20 -1.90
N LEU A 400 69.10 -34.41 -2.06
CA LEU A 400 67.88 -34.62 -2.87
C LEU A 400 66.62 -34.06 -2.16
N LEU A 401 66.64 -33.91 -0.84
CA LEU A 401 65.62 -33.19 -0.08
C LEU A 401 65.82 -31.67 -0.16
N GLU A 402 67.04 -31.15 -0.11
CA GLU A 402 67.39 -29.74 -0.32
C GLU A 402 66.92 -29.25 -1.70
N GLU A 403 67.30 -29.96 -2.78
CA GLU A 403 66.90 -29.66 -4.17
C GLU A 403 65.37 -29.71 -4.38
N ARG A 404 64.65 -30.41 -3.51
CA ARG A 404 63.18 -30.50 -3.53
C ARG A 404 62.52 -29.42 -2.68
N LEU A 405 63.13 -29.04 -1.55
CA LEU A 405 62.69 -27.94 -0.71
C LEU A 405 62.83 -26.61 -1.47
N GLN A 406 63.99 -26.37 -2.10
CA GLN A 406 64.23 -25.15 -2.88
C GLN A 406 63.18 -24.95 -3.98
N ARG A 407 62.85 -25.99 -4.75
CA ARG A 407 61.83 -25.92 -5.80
C ARG A 407 60.42 -25.64 -5.26
N SER A 408 60.13 -26.11 -4.05
CA SER A 408 58.86 -25.86 -3.38
C SER A 408 58.79 -24.43 -2.81
N ASP A 409 59.91 -23.91 -2.30
CA ASP A 409 60.03 -22.51 -1.87
C ASP A 409 59.97 -21.54 -3.09
N GLU A 410 60.48 -21.93 -4.26
CA GLU A 410 60.26 -21.24 -5.55
C GLU A 410 58.77 -21.22 -5.97
N GLU A 411 58.06 -22.36 -5.85
CA GLU A 411 56.61 -22.43 -6.09
C GLU A 411 55.82 -21.53 -5.12
N ILE A 412 56.15 -21.54 -3.82
CA ILE A 412 55.57 -20.62 -2.82
C ILE A 412 55.80 -19.16 -3.22
N HIS A 413 57.02 -18.80 -3.65
CA HIS A 413 57.31 -17.42 -4.04
C HIS A 413 56.45 -16.95 -5.22
N SER A 414 56.18 -17.84 -6.18
CA SER A 414 55.26 -17.59 -7.30
C SER A 414 53.82 -17.37 -6.83
N TYR A 415 53.29 -18.22 -5.94
CA TYR A 415 51.95 -18.02 -5.37
C TYR A 415 51.84 -16.76 -4.52
N VAL A 416 52.87 -16.42 -3.73
CA VAL A 416 52.93 -15.19 -2.94
C VAL A 416 52.99 -13.95 -3.85
N GLN A 417 53.73 -13.99 -4.96
CA GLN A 417 53.73 -12.91 -5.94
C GLN A 417 52.36 -12.73 -6.59
N LEU A 418 51.72 -13.81 -7.07
CA LEU A 418 50.37 -13.75 -7.65
C LEU A 418 49.34 -13.21 -6.65
N TYR A 419 49.46 -13.58 -5.37
CA TYR A 419 48.62 -13.04 -4.30
C TYR A 419 48.91 -11.55 -4.05
N GLN A 420 50.17 -11.12 -4.00
CA GLN A 420 50.54 -9.70 -3.87
C GLN A 420 50.06 -8.87 -5.05
N GLU A 421 50.12 -9.39 -6.28
CA GLU A 421 49.58 -8.74 -7.48
C GLU A 421 48.05 -8.63 -7.41
N SER A 422 47.34 -9.69 -7.01
CA SER A 422 45.87 -9.65 -6.84
C SER A 422 45.42 -8.72 -5.71
N VAL A 423 46.15 -8.68 -4.59
CA VAL A 423 45.90 -7.75 -3.47
C VAL A 423 46.21 -6.31 -3.90
N LYS A 424 47.25 -6.09 -4.71
CA LYS A 424 47.55 -4.76 -5.28
C LYS A 424 46.47 -4.31 -6.25
N GLU A 425 46.00 -5.17 -7.16
CA GLU A 425 44.91 -4.86 -8.10
C GLU A 425 43.61 -4.51 -7.36
N PHE A 426 43.27 -5.27 -6.32
CA PHE A 426 42.18 -4.95 -5.39
C PHE A 426 42.39 -3.59 -4.70
N GLN A 427 43.59 -3.34 -4.17
CA GLN A 427 43.91 -2.11 -3.43
C GLN A 427 43.96 -0.86 -4.31
N ASP A 428 44.45 -0.97 -5.55
CA ASP A 428 44.47 0.11 -6.55
C ASP A 428 43.05 0.40 -7.07
N THR A 429 42.21 -0.63 -7.26
CA THR A 429 40.78 -0.47 -7.56
C THR A 429 40.04 0.22 -6.41
N LEU A 430 40.30 -0.19 -5.16
CA LEU A 430 39.75 0.43 -3.96
C LEU A 430 40.22 1.88 -3.77
N ASN A 431 41.48 2.18 -4.09
CA ASN A 431 42.02 3.54 -4.06
C ASN A 431 41.40 4.41 -5.15
N SER A 432 41.17 3.87 -6.36
CA SER A 432 40.48 4.56 -7.45
C SER A 432 39.05 4.96 -7.04
N LEU A 433 38.27 4.02 -6.52
CA LEU A 433 36.92 4.27 -5.96
C LEU A 433 36.94 5.32 -4.84
N LYS A 434 37.99 5.33 -4.00
CA LYS A 434 38.16 6.28 -2.89
C LYS A 434 38.51 7.69 -3.35
N GLU A 435 39.32 7.85 -4.39
CA GLU A 435 39.58 9.17 -5.01
C GLU A 435 38.40 9.66 -5.86
N GLU A 436 37.65 8.76 -6.52
CA GLU A 436 36.40 9.11 -7.19
C GLU A 436 35.35 9.60 -6.19
N SER A 437 35.21 8.91 -5.05
CA SER A 437 34.37 9.33 -3.93
C SER A 437 34.77 10.69 -3.36
N LYS A 438 36.07 10.96 -3.19
CA LYS A 438 36.57 12.28 -2.78
C LYS A 438 36.26 13.38 -3.78
N LYS A 439 36.40 13.13 -5.09
CA LYS A 439 36.05 14.11 -6.14
C LYS A 439 34.57 14.45 -6.12
N ARG A 440 33.70 13.45 -5.93
CA ARG A 440 32.24 13.63 -5.73
C ARG A 440 31.88 14.35 -4.43
N ALA A 441 32.84 14.65 -3.54
CA ALA A 441 32.62 15.28 -2.23
C ALA A 441 33.15 16.73 -2.12
N LEU A 442 33.56 17.37 -3.22
CA LEU A 442 34.00 18.78 -3.22
C LEU A 442 32.94 19.79 -3.72
N ASP A 443 31.87 19.34 -4.37
CA ASP A 443 30.80 20.22 -4.87
C ASP A 443 29.63 20.32 -3.85
N GLU A 444 29.71 21.34 -3.00
CA GLU A 444 28.66 21.89 -2.11
C GLU A 444 28.08 21.03 -0.96
N PRO A 445 27.60 21.64 0.16
CA PRO A 445 28.03 22.88 0.80
C PRO A 445 28.44 22.70 2.28
N VAL A 446 28.96 23.75 2.91
CA VAL A 446 29.55 23.72 4.27
C VAL A 446 28.49 23.77 5.39
N ASP A 447 28.29 22.67 6.12
CA ASP A 447 28.08 22.67 7.60
C ASP A 447 28.24 21.28 8.30
N ASP A 448 28.98 20.32 7.71
CA ASP A 448 29.07 18.94 8.23
C ASP A 448 30.44 18.61 8.87
N MET A 449 30.43 17.73 9.88
CA MET A 449 31.59 17.41 10.72
C MET A 449 32.57 16.45 10.02
N PRO A 450 33.90 16.64 10.17
CA PRO A 450 34.92 15.77 9.55
C PRO A 450 34.76 14.30 9.93
N TRP A 451 35.04 13.37 9.01
CA TRP A 451 34.80 11.92 9.21
C TRP A 451 35.35 11.34 10.53
N GLY A 452 36.51 11.81 11.01
CA GLY A 452 37.09 11.39 12.29
C GLY A 452 36.23 11.72 13.53
N PHE A 453 35.30 12.67 13.43
CA PHE A 453 34.25 12.90 14.44
C PHE A 453 33.30 11.70 14.50
N TRP A 454 32.73 11.31 13.36
CA TRP A 454 31.78 10.21 13.24
C TRP A 454 32.43 8.86 13.59
N SER A 455 33.68 8.64 13.21
CA SER A 455 34.44 7.45 13.64
C SER A 455 34.68 7.40 15.16
N ARG A 456 35.00 8.54 15.80
CA ARG A 456 35.12 8.62 17.27
C ARG A 456 33.78 8.39 17.96
N LEU A 457 32.70 8.90 17.39
CA LEU A 457 31.34 8.74 17.92
C LEU A 457 30.93 7.26 17.94
N LEU A 458 31.19 6.53 16.85
CA LEU A 458 30.98 5.08 16.76
C LEU A 458 31.77 4.31 17.83
N LEU A 459 33.07 4.60 17.98
CA LEU A 459 33.92 3.95 18.99
C LEU A 459 33.44 4.18 20.44
N ILE A 460 32.81 5.32 20.73
CA ILE A 460 32.23 5.60 22.06
C ILE A 460 30.94 4.79 22.28
N ILE A 461 30.08 4.68 21.26
CA ILE A 461 28.88 3.82 21.30
C ILE A 461 29.27 2.35 21.49
N ASP A 462 30.32 1.89 20.80
CA ASP A 462 30.83 0.54 20.90
C ASP A 462 31.46 0.26 22.27
N GLY A 463 32.22 1.22 22.84
CA GLY A 463 32.74 1.15 24.20
C GLY A 463 31.64 1.03 25.25
N TRP A 464 30.60 1.87 25.18
CA TRP A 464 29.46 1.80 26.09
C TRP A 464 28.67 0.50 25.98
N LEU A 465 28.60 -0.13 24.81
CA LEU A 465 28.00 -1.46 24.65
C LEU A 465 28.85 -2.54 25.31
N LEU A 466 30.18 -2.53 25.10
CA LEU A 466 31.11 -3.49 25.71
C LEU A 466 31.11 -3.40 27.24
N GLU A 467 31.01 -2.19 27.79
CA GLU A 467 30.90 -1.92 29.22
C GLU A 467 29.47 -2.09 29.78
N LYS A 468 28.51 -2.53 28.96
CA LYS A 468 27.09 -2.73 29.31
C LYS A 468 26.39 -1.48 29.86
N LYS A 469 26.88 -0.29 29.51
CA LYS A 469 26.29 1.03 29.85
C LYS A 469 25.07 1.37 28.98
N ILE A 470 24.94 0.75 27.81
CA ILE A 470 23.77 0.81 26.92
C ILE A 470 23.44 -0.60 26.41
N SER A 471 22.18 -0.84 26.03
CA SER A 471 21.76 -2.13 25.46
C SER A 471 22.09 -2.25 23.96
N THR A 472 22.04 -3.49 23.44
CA THR A 472 22.35 -3.81 22.04
C THR A 472 21.40 -3.14 21.04
N SER A 473 20.13 -2.92 21.41
CA SER A 473 19.15 -2.20 20.57
C SER A 473 19.44 -0.70 20.51
N GLU A 474 19.80 -0.10 21.65
CA GLU A 474 20.16 1.31 21.77
C GLU A 474 21.46 1.62 21.03
N ALA A 475 22.48 0.77 21.19
CA ALA A 475 23.74 0.85 20.43
C ALA A 475 23.50 0.77 18.91
N LYS A 476 22.59 -0.11 18.45
CA LYS A 476 22.21 -0.19 17.03
C LYS A 476 21.61 1.13 16.54
N LEU A 477 20.72 1.76 17.30
CA LEU A 477 20.10 3.03 16.91
C LEU A 477 21.12 4.19 16.86
N LEU A 478 22.03 4.30 17.84
CA LEU A 478 23.07 5.33 17.83
C LEU A 478 24.05 5.16 16.67
N ARG A 479 24.45 3.92 16.36
CA ARG A 479 25.28 3.62 15.18
C ARG A 479 24.57 4.08 13.90
N GLU A 480 23.28 3.78 13.75
CA GLU A 480 22.49 4.18 12.59
C GLU A 480 22.39 5.71 12.46
N MET A 481 22.19 6.44 13.57
CA MET A 481 22.21 7.91 13.60
C MET A 481 23.58 8.49 13.25
N ALA A 482 24.68 7.89 13.73
CA ALA A 482 26.04 8.32 13.39
C ALA A 482 26.37 8.05 11.90
N TRP A 483 25.97 6.91 11.36
CA TRP A 483 26.11 6.58 9.94
C TRP A 483 25.29 7.52 9.03
N LYS A 484 24.08 7.90 9.46
CA LYS A 484 23.21 8.87 8.77
C LYS A 484 23.60 10.34 9.01
N ARG A 485 24.69 10.61 9.74
CA ARG A 485 25.17 11.95 10.13
C ARG A 485 24.09 12.83 10.78
N ASP A 486 23.26 12.23 11.63
CA ASP A 486 22.13 12.92 12.26
C ASP A 486 22.60 14.08 13.15
N GLY A 487 22.10 15.29 12.87
CA GLY A 487 22.45 16.49 13.65
C GLY A 487 22.18 16.33 15.16
N ARG A 488 21.18 15.52 15.54
CA ARG A 488 20.81 15.31 16.96
C ARG A 488 21.89 14.56 17.74
N ILE A 489 22.56 13.57 17.14
CA ILE A 489 23.65 12.84 17.81
C ILE A 489 24.96 13.66 17.83
N ARG A 490 25.19 14.50 16.81
CA ARG A 490 26.25 15.52 16.81
C ARG A 490 26.04 16.52 17.96
N ASP A 491 24.84 17.08 18.07
CA ASP A 491 24.53 18.12 19.04
C ASP A 491 24.53 17.56 20.48
N ALA A 492 24.06 16.33 20.68
CA ALA A 492 24.20 15.60 21.94
C ALA A 492 25.68 15.36 22.33
N TYR A 493 26.53 14.93 21.39
CA TYR A 493 27.97 14.78 21.64
C TYR A 493 28.61 16.11 22.09
N MET A 494 28.31 17.20 21.38
CA MET A 494 28.84 18.52 21.71
C MET A 494 28.35 19.00 23.09
N ALA A 495 27.09 18.73 23.45
CA ALA A 495 26.51 19.02 24.75
C ALA A 495 26.99 18.09 25.90
N CYS A 496 27.82 17.09 25.60
CA CYS A 496 28.42 16.15 26.56
C CYS A 496 29.92 16.34 26.75
N LYS A 497 30.57 17.22 25.97
CA LYS A 497 32.02 17.43 25.93
C LYS A 497 32.65 17.81 27.30
N GLU A 498 31.85 18.38 28.21
CA GLU A 498 32.27 18.84 29.53
C GLU A 498 31.51 18.15 30.68
N LYS A 499 30.83 17.03 30.41
CA LYS A 499 29.98 16.32 31.38
C LYS A 499 30.59 15.02 31.88
N ASN A 500 30.16 14.60 33.07
CA ASN A 500 30.46 13.28 33.61
C ASN A 500 29.84 12.17 32.74
N GLU A 501 30.52 11.03 32.66
CA GLU A 501 30.17 9.97 31.71
C GLU A 501 28.73 9.45 31.85
N HIS A 502 28.22 9.33 33.09
CA HIS A 502 26.84 8.91 33.36
C HIS A 502 25.81 9.91 32.80
N GLU A 503 26.13 11.21 32.76
CA GLU A 503 25.28 12.22 32.11
C GLU A 503 25.42 12.18 30.58
N ALA A 504 26.60 11.83 30.06
CA ALA A 504 26.81 11.63 28.64
C ALA A 504 25.98 10.45 28.13
N VAL A 505 26.10 9.27 28.75
CA VAL A 505 25.26 8.10 28.45
C VAL A 505 23.77 8.45 28.57
N SER A 506 23.33 9.09 29.66
CA SER A 506 21.93 9.53 29.82
C SER A 506 21.44 10.52 28.74
N THR A 507 22.34 11.34 28.18
CA THR A 507 22.00 12.28 27.11
C THR A 507 21.89 11.58 25.75
N PHE A 508 22.72 10.56 25.49
CA PHE A 508 22.63 9.73 24.29
C PHE A 508 21.44 8.76 24.34
N LEU A 509 21.11 8.20 25.50
CA LEU A 509 19.96 7.31 25.66
C LEU A 509 18.61 8.03 25.39
N LYS A 510 18.56 9.36 25.53
CA LYS A 510 17.41 10.19 25.11
C LYS A 510 17.26 10.33 23.59
N LEU A 511 18.21 9.78 22.80
CA LEU A 511 18.12 9.63 21.36
C LEU A 511 17.74 8.19 20.94
N THR A 512 17.96 7.20 21.81
CA THR A 512 17.69 5.78 21.55
C THR A 512 16.36 5.31 22.08
N SER A 513 15.85 5.96 23.13
CA SER A 513 14.43 6.20 23.18
C SER A 513 14.04 6.83 21.84
N LEU A 514 13.22 6.11 21.06
CA LEU A 514 12.34 6.74 20.10
C LEU A 514 11.72 8.00 20.75
N PRO A 515 11.18 8.94 19.95
CA PRO A 515 9.92 9.51 20.37
C PRO A 515 8.92 8.35 20.51
N THR A 516 8.88 7.74 21.68
CA THR A 516 7.59 7.57 22.35
C THR A 516 6.94 8.93 22.24
N SER A 517 6.06 9.08 21.24
CA SER A 517 5.19 10.24 21.24
C SER A 517 4.51 10.19 22.59
N SER A 518 4.67 11.24 23.39
CA SER A 518 3.96 11.38 24.65
C SER A 518 2.48 11.27 24.29
N GLY A 519 1.89 10.10 24.58
CA GLY A 519 0.80 9.55 23.76
C GLY A 519 -0.28 10.58 23.51
N MET A 520 -0.48 10.95 22.23
CA MET A 520 -1.32 12.11 21.88
C MET A 520 -2.64 12.05 22.63
N HIS A 521 -3.03 13.15 23.28
CA HIS A 521 -4.32 13.19 23.94
C HIS A 521 -5.39 13.48 22.88
N VAL A 522 -6.11 12.43 22.51
CA VAL A 522 -7.11 12.40 21.44
C VAL A 522 -8.50 12.29 22.06
N ILE A 523 -9.37 13.26 21.81
CA ILE A 523 -10.74 13.24 22.32
C ILE A 523 -11.73 13.14 21.15
N PHE A 524 -12.49 12.06 21.12
CA PHE A 524 -13.57 11.85 20.17
C PHE A 524 -14.87 12.44 20.72
N ILE A 525 -15.57 13.23 19.92
CA ILE A 525 -16.90 13.76 20.22
C ILE A 525 -17.84 13.24 19.14
N ALA A 526 -18.78 12.38 19.53
CA ALA A 526 -19.64 11.65 18.61
C ALA A 526 -21.08 11.53 19.15
N ALA A 527 -22.01 11.16 18.28
CA ALA A 527 -23.39 10.84 18.67
C ALA A 527 -23.62 9.33 18.91
N GLU A 528 -22.70 8.46 18.45
CA GLU A 528 -22.73 7.01 18.63
C GLU A 528 -21.37 6.47 19.10
N MET A 529 -21.38 5.30 19.73
CA MET A 529 -20.25 4.42 20.01
C MET A 529 -20.77 2.99 20.17
N ALA A 530 -20.14 2.01 19.52
CA ALA A 530 -20.51 0.61 19.71
C ALA A 530 -19.94 0.04 21.03
N PRO A 531 -20.64 -0.91 21.70
CA PRO A 531 -22.05 -1.29 21.50
C PRO A 531 -23.05 -0.34 22.21
N VAL A 532 -22.56 0.59 23.05
CA VAL A 532 -23.38 1.36 24.01
C VAL A 532 -24.49 2.22 23.38
N ALA A 533 -24.23 2.87 22.24
CA ALA A 533 -25.16 3.74 21.55
C ALA A 533 -24.90 3.64 20.04
N LYS A 534 -25.63 2.78 19.33
CA LYS A 534 -25.34 2.40 17.93
C LYS A 534 -26.62 2.38 17.09
N VAL A 535 -26.56 2.99 15.91
CA VAL A 535 -27.59 3.00 14.87
C VAL A 535 -27.00 2.53 13.53
N GLY A 536 -25.72 2.77 13.30
CA GLY A 536 -25.00 2.31 12.10
C GLY A 536 -23.50 2.20 12.32
N GLY A 537 -22.75 2.23 11.21
CA GLY A 537 -21.29 2.08 11.23
C GLY A 537 -20.53 3.24 11.90
N LEU A 538 -21.17 4.38 12.21
CA LEU A 538 -20.51 5.47 12.92
C LEU A 538 -20.04 4.98 14.30
N GLY A 539 -20.92 4.34 15.07
CA GLY A 539 -20.56 3.78 16.37
C GLY A 539 -19.44 2.74 16.31
N ASP A 540 -19.42 1.92 15.25
CA ASP A 540 -18.35 0.92 15.03
C ASP A 540 -16.99 1.59 14.76
N VAL A 541 -16.97 2.68 13.99
CA VAL A 541 -15.75 3.45 13.72
C VAL A 541 -15.21 4.12 14.99
N ILE A 542 -16.07 4.73 15.82
CA ILE A 542 -15.65 5.37 17.08
C ILE A 542 -14.94 4.36 17.98
N THR A 543 -15.49 3.15 18.12
CA THR A 543 -14.93 2.11 18.98
C THR A 543 -13.68 1.47 18.37
N GLY A 544 -13.71 1.08 17.10
CA GLY A 544 -12.59 0.41 16.44
C GLY A 544 -11.36 1.30 16.26
N LEU A 545 -11.55 2.53 15.75
CA LEU A 545 -10.45 3.51 15.62
C LEU A 545 -9.96 3.95 17.01
N GLY A 546 -10.87 4.09 17.99
CA GLY A 546 -10.51 4.41 19.37
C GLY A 546 -9.62 3.34 20.00
N LYS A 547 -10.02 2.06 19.91
CA LYS A 547 -9.24 0.90 20.37
C LYS A 547 -7.89 0.83 19.67
N ALA A 548 -7.83 1.05 18.35
CA ALA A 548 -6.57 1.01 17.60
C ALA A 548 -5.60 2.11 18.02
N LEU A 549 -6.06 3.36 18.18
CA LEU A 549 -5.22 4.46 18.66
C LEU A 549 -4.78 4.24 20.12
N GLN A 550 -5.62 3.61 20.96
CA GLN A 550 -5.26 3.21 22.32
C GLN A 550 -4.21 2.07 22.34
N LYS A 551 -4.36 1.04 21.49
CA LYS A 551 -3.37 -0.04 21.26
C LYS A 551 -2.02 0.54 20.79
N ARG A 552 -2.04 1.68 20.08
CA ARG A 552 -0.86 2.45 19.65
C ARG A 552 -0.32 3.44 20.71
N GLY A 553 -0.81 3.36 21.96
CA GLY A 553 -0.28 4.09 23.11
C GLY A 553 -0.76 5.55 23.25
N HIS A 554 -1.81 5.96 22.54
CA HIS A 554 -2.41 7.29 22.70
C HIS A 554 -3.41 7.32 23.87
N LEU A 555 -3.55 8.47 24.53
CA LEU A 555 -4.64 8.69 25.48
C LEU A 555 -5.91 9.04 24.69
N VAL A 556 -6.75 8.03 24.44
CA VAL A 556 -8.05 8.20 23.78
C VAL A 556 -9.14 8.35 24.84
N GLU A 557 -9.97 9.38 24.71
CA GLU A 557 -11.19 9.57 25.50
C GLU A 557 -12.38 9.87 24.58
N ILE A 558 -13.57 9.40 24.94
CA ILE A 558 -14.79 9.58 24.12
C ILE A 558 -15.83 10.40 24.89
N ILE A 559 -16.49 11.34 24.22
CA ILE A 559 -17.62 12.11 24.76
C ILE A 559 -18.87 11.79 23.95
N LEU A 560 -19.95 11.40 24.63
CA LEU A 560 -21.25 11.03 24.07
C LEU A 560 -22.40 11.74 24.81
N PRO A 561 -23.60 11.86 24.22
CA PRO A 561 -24.81 12.14 24.96
C PRO A 561 -25.19 10.96 25.88
N LYS A 562 -25.71 11.23 27.07
CA LYS A 562 -26.34 10.21 27.91
C LYS A 562 -27.80 10.03 27.48
N TYR A 563 -28.00 9.15 26.50
CA TYR A 563 -29.34 8.76 26.07
C TYR A 563 -30.07 7.93 27.14
N ASP A 564 -31.40 7.92 27.11
CA ASP A 564 -32.23 6.95 27.82
C ASP A 564 -32.22 5.57 27.12
N CYS A 565 -32.14 5.53 25.79
CA CYS A 565 -32.12 4.31 24.98
C CYS A 565 -30.74 3.62 24.80
N MET A 566 -29.71 4.01 25.56
CA MET A 566 -28.37 3.39 25.47
C MET A 566 -28.28 2.03 26.17
N GLN A 567 -27.39 1.14 25.73
CA GLN A 567 -27.17 -0.19 26.31
C GLN A 567 -26.39 -0.08 27.64
N TYR A 568 -27.06 0.34 28.72
CA TYR A 568 -26.46 0.54 30.05
C TYR A 568 -25.67 -0.68 30.57
N GLY A 569 -26.10 -1.91 30.26
CA GLY A 569 -25.41 -3.15 30.64
C GLY A 569 -24.06 -3.41 29.94
N ARG A 570 -23.67 -2.59 28.96
CA ARG A 570 -22.37 -2.65 28.26
C ARG A 570 -21.32 -1.67 28.83
N ILE A 571 -21.62 -1.00 29.95
CA ILE A 571 -20.79 0.07 30.52
C ILE A 571 -20.25 -0.37 31.88
N GLN A 572 -18.92 -0.45 31.98
CA GLN A 572 -18.23 -0.76 33.22
C GLN A 572 -18.07 0.52 34.07
N GLU A 573 -18.16 0.37 35.39
CA GLU A 573 -17.95 1.45 36.39
C GLU A 573 -18.78 2.74 36.21
N LEU A 574 -19.94 2.67 35.54
CA LEU A 574 -20.77 3.85 35.26
C LEU A 574 -21.15 4.60 36.54
N ARG A 575 -20.61 5.82 36.71
CA ARG A 575 -20.87 6.69 37.86
C ARG A 575 -20.98 8.14 37.45
N ALA A 576 -21.79 8.90 38.20
CA ALA A 576 -21.80 10.34 38.09
C ALA A 576 -20.52 10.93 38.70
N LEU A 577 -19.98 11.99 38.07
CA LEU A 577 -19.02 12.86 38.72
C LEU A 577 -19.76 13.83 39.64
N ASP A 578 -19.15 14.18 40.77
CA ASP A 578 -19.63 15.26 41.66
C ASP A 578 -19.19 16.64 41.12
N VAL A 579 -19.38 16.83 39.81
CA VAL A 579 -19.02 18.01 39.04
C VAL A 579 -20.19 18.33 38.10
N VAL A 580 -20.79 19.49 38.29
CA VAL A 580 -21.84 20.01 37.41
C VAL A 580 -21.20 21.02 36.47
N VAL A 581 -21.18 20.70 35.17
CA VAL A 581 -20.72 21.60 34.12
C VAL A 581 -21.87 22.54 33.78
N GLU A 582 -21.66 23.85 33.80
CA GLU A 582 -22.65 24.80 33.29
C GLU A 582 -22.40 25.08 31.80
N SER A 583 -23.43 24.92 30.97
CA SER A 583 -23.36 25.06 29.52
C SER A 583 -24.34 26.10 29.00
N TYR A 584 -23.89 26.93 28.06
CA TYR A 584 -24.71 27.96 27.46
C TYR A 584 -25.70 27.38 26.44
N PHE A 585 -26.96 27.79 26.53
CA PHE A 585 -27.94 27.63 25.45
C PHE A 585 -29.00 28.73 25.48
N ASP A 586 -29.46 29.20 24.31
CA ASP A 586 -30.56 30.19 24.15
C ASP A 586 -30.48 31.39 25.14
N GLY A 587 -29.27 31.94 25.32
CA GLY A 587 -29.01 33.10 26.18
C GLY A 587 -28.88 32.82 27.69
N ARG A 588 -28.85 31.55 28.10
CA ARG A 588 -28.85 31.12 29.51
C ARG A 588 -27.78 30.05 29.78
N LEU A 589 -27.42 29.88 31.05
CA LEU A 589 -26.61 28.73 31.49
C LEU A 589 -27.53 27.62 32.02
N PHE A 590 -27.24 26.39 31.61
CA PHE A 590 -27.94 25.18 32.01
C PHE A 590 -26.97 24.19 32.66
N LYS A 591 -27.40 23.62 33.79
CA LYS A 591 -26.63 22.62 34.51
C LYS A 591 -26.60 21.31 33.73
N THR A 592 -25.41 20.76 33.57
CA THR A 592 -25.16 19.54 32.82
C THR A 592 -24.40 18.58 33.73
N LYS A 593 -24.97 17.40 33.95
CA LYS A 593 -24.36 16.37 34.77
C LYS A 593 -23.48 15.48 33.89
N VAL A 594 -22.30 15.15 34.40
CA VAL A 594 -21.31 14.34 33.67
C VAL A 594 -21.22 12.99 34.34
N TRP A 595 -21.33 11.93 33.55
CA TRP A 595 -21.10 10.56 33.98
C TRP A 595 -19.83 10.03 33.31
N VAL A 596 -19.13 9.14 33.99
CA VAL A 596 -17.97 8.42 33.47
C VAL A 596 -18.17 6.92 33.57
N GLY A 597 -17.62 6.18 32.62
CA GLY A 597 -17.55 4.73 32.63
C GLY A 597 -16.62 4.23 31.52
N THR A 598 -16.38 2.93 31.47
CA THR A 598 -15.50 2.29 30.47
C THR A 598 -16.34 1.42 29.53
N VAL A 599 -16.10 1.53 28.22
CA VAL A 599 -16.78 0.74 27.17
C VAL A 599 -15.71 0.19 26.24
N GLU A 600 -15.64 -1.13 26.08
CA GLU A 600 -14.62 -1.83 25.27
C GLU A 600 -13.16 -1.38 25.55
N GLY A 601 -12.85 -1.10 26.82
CA GLY A 601 -11.53 -0.63 27.28
C GLY A 601 -11.28 0.88 27.15
N LEU A 602 -12.19 1.63 26.52
CA LEU A 602 -12.07 3.07 26.30
C LEU A 602 -12.83 3.87 27.38
N PRO A 603 -12.25 4.95 27.93
CA PRO A 603 -12.92 5.83 28.89
C PRO A 603 -13.92 6.76 28.18
N VAL A 604 -15.17 6.76 28.66
CA VAL A 604 -16.30 7.48 28.06
C VAL A 604 -16.93 8.44 29.06
N TYR A 605 -17.19 9.67 28.59
CA TYR A 605 -17.90 10.73 29.31
C TYR A 605 -19.31 10.89 28.70
N PHE A 606 -20.35 10.61 29.47
CA PHE A 606 -21.73 10.75 29.04
C PHE A 606 -22.34 12.05 29.58
N ILE A 607 -22.84 12.89 28.67
CA ILE A 607 -23.38 14.22 28.95
C ILE A 607 -24.90 14.14 29.18
N GLU A 608 -25.35 14.51 30.38
CA GLU A 608 -26.76 14.53 30.80
C GLU A 608 -27.24 15.98 31.03
N PRO A 609 -27.91 16.63 30.06
CA PRO A 609 -28.41 18.00 30.21
C PRO A 609 -29.60 18.08 31.15
N HIS A 610 -29.55 18.94 32.18
CA HIS A 610 -30.74 19.38 32.90
C HIS A 610 -31.44 20.53 32.16
N HIS A 611 -31.70 20.35 30.86
CA HIS A 611 -32.48 21.26 30.04
C HIS A 611 -33.97 20.86 30.08
N PRO A 612 -34.93 21.81 30.18
CA PRO A 612 -36.36 21.50 30.27
C PRO A 612 -36.87 20.64 29.10
N ASP A 613 -36.31 20.82 27.90
CA ASP A 613 -36.69 20.10 26.67
C ASP A 613 -36.20 18.63 26.66
N LYS A 614 -35.41 18.20 27.65
CA LYS A 614 -34.91 16.82 27.82
C LYS A 614 -34.30 16.21 26.54
N PHE A 615 -33.31 16.87 25.95
CA PHE A 615 -32.76 16.51 24.63
C PHE A 615 -32.39 15.03 24.45
N PHE A 616 -31.93 14.32 25.48
CA PHE A 616 -31.52 12.91 25.38
C PHE A 616 -32.39 11.95 26.20
N TRP A 617 -33.63 12.37 26.50
CA TRP A 617 -34.66 11.54 27.14
C TRP A 617 -35.89 11.47 26.22
N ARG A 618 -35.75 10.76 25.10
CA ARG A 618 -36.70 10.68 23.97
C ARG A 618 -36.90 9.25 23.43
N GLU A 619 -36.34 8.26 24.12
CA GLU A 619 -36.27 6.84 23.74
C GLU A 619 -35.59 6.57 22.38
N GLN A 620 -34.95 7.58 21.77
CA GLN A 620 -34.39 7.54 20.42
C GLN A 620 -33.08 8.34 20.28
N PHE A 621 -32.15 7.79 19.48
CA PHE A 621 -30.88 8.45 19.14
C PHE A 621 -31.08 9.64 18.19
N TYR A 622 -31.83 9.46 17.09
CA TYR A 622 -32.03 10.46 16.02
C TYR A 622 -33.49 10.50 15.55
N GLY A 623 -33.85 11.55 14.80
CA GLY A 623 -35.15 11.67 14.13
C GLY A 623 -36.12 12.63 14.82
N GLU A 624 -35.71 13.25 15.92
CA GLU A 624 -36.52 14.24 16.62
C GLU A 624 -36.56 15.56 15.85
N HIS A 625 -37.69 16.26 15.89
CA HIS A 625 -37.88 17.53 15.19
C HIS A 625 -36.89 18.65 15.59
N ASP A 626 -36.28 18.51 16.77
CA ASP A 626 -35.34 19.42 17.39
C ASP A 626 -33.90 18.86 17.41
N ASP A 627 -33.59 17.84 16.59
CA ASP A 627 -32.26 17.24 16.42
C ASP A 627 -31.14 18.29 16.29
N PHE A 628 -31.37 19.39 15.55
CA PHE A 628 -30.41 20.49 15.46
C PHE A 628 -30.08 21.12 16.82
N LYS A 629 -31.10 21.36 17.67
CA LYS A 629 -30.92 21.87 19.04
C LYS A 629 -30.29 20.82 19.96
N ARG A 630 -30.74 19.56 19.90
CA ARG A 630 -30.19 18.44 20.68
C ARG A 630 -28.67 18.37 20.52
N PHE A 631 -28.20 18.32 19.26
CA PHE A 631 -26.79 18.08 18.97
C PHE A 631 -25.90 19.34 18.99
N SER A 632 -26.44 20.53 18.73
CA SER A 632 -25.72 21.79 18.97
C SER A 632 -25.56 22.11 20.46
N PHE A 633 -26.53 21.77 21.32
CA PHE A 633 -26.36 21.79 22.79
C PHE A 633 -25.23 20.86 23.22
N PHE A 634 -25.27 19.60 22.76
CA PHE A 634 -24.26 18.59 23.11
C PHE A 634 -22.84 19.02 22.67
N SER A 635 -22.69 19.50 21.44
CA SER A 635 -21.42 20.03 20.93
C SER A 635 -20.86 21.17 21.78
N ARG A 636 -21.75 22.06 22.29
CA ARG A 636 -21.37 23.13 23.20
C ARG A 636 -20.95 22.59 24.57
N ALA A 637 -21.76 21.71 25.16
CA ALA A 637 -21.51 21.13 26.48
C ALA A 637 -20.24 20.25 26.53
N ALA A 638 -19.89 19.56 25.45
CA ALA A 638 -18.66 18.78 25.34
C ALA A 638 -17.42 19.68 25.45
N LEU A 639 -17.42 20.84 24.79
CA LEU A 639 -16.32 21.81 24.89
C LEU A 639 -16.29 22.54 26.25
N GLU A 640 -17.43 22.82 26.88
CA GLU A 640 -17.46 23.33 28.26
C GLU A 640 -16.86 22.32 29.25
N LEU A 641 -17.17 21.01 29.11
CA LEU A 641 -16.56 19.95 29.90
C LEU A 641 -15.03 19.93 29.75
N LEU A 642 -14.50 20.03 28.52
CA LEU A 642 -13.05 20.07 28.29
C LEU A 642 -12.39 21.29 28.95
N LEU A 643 -13.00 22.47 28.82
CA LEU A 643 -12.51 23.71 29.41
C LEU A 643 -12.55 23.66 30.95
N GLN A 644 -13.68 23.27 31.53
CA GLN A 644 -13.91 23.28 32.98
C GLN A 644 -13.14 22.16 33.70
N ALA A 645 -12.88 21.03 33.02
CA ALA A 645 -11.96 19.99 33.51
C ALA A 645 -10.46 20.31 33.28
N GLY A 646 -10.13 21.48 32.69
CA GLY A 646 -8.75 21.91 32.44
C GLY A 646 -7.98 21.04 31.43
N LYS A 647 -8.67 20.23 30.61
CA LYS A 647 -8.06 19.30 29.67
C LYS A 647 -7.37 20.05 28.52
N LYS A 648 -6.24 19.51 28.05
CA LYS A 648 -5.44 20.09 26.97
C LYS A 648 -5.10 19.05 25.90
N PRO A 649 -6.12 18.53 25.18
CA PRO A 649 -5.90 17.53 24.14
C PRO A 649 -5.03 18.08 23.00
N ASP A 650 -4.28 17.19 22.35
CA ASP A 650 -3.59 17.46 21.08
C ASP A 650 -4.58 17.43 19.90
N ILE A 651 -5.58 16.54 19.97
CA ILE A 651 -6.61 16.34 18.94
C ILE A 651 -8.00 16.35 19.57
N ILE A 652 -8.92 17.09 18.97
CA ILE A 652 -10.37 16.88 19.14
C ILE A 652 -10.91 16.40 17.79
N HIS A 653 -11.51 15.22 17.77
CA HIS A 653 -12.11 14.60 16.59
C HIS A 653 -13.62 14.69 16.71
N CYS A 654 -14.27 15.31 15.72
CA CYS A 654 -15.72 15.37 15.60
C CYS A 654 -16.20 14.53 14.41
N HIS A 655 -17.36 13.90 14.55
CA HIS A 655 -17.93 12.95 13.60
C HIS A 655 -19.37 13.33 13.22
N ASP A 656 -19.61 13.46 11.91
CA ASP A 656 -20.88 13.87 11.28
C ASP A 656 -21.50 15.19 11.79
N TRP A 657 -22.60 15.59 11.14
CA TRP A 657 -23.22 16.91 11.28
C TRP A 657 -23.61 17.25 12.73
N GLN A 658 -23.95 16.24 13.54
CA GLN A 658 -24.32 16.34 14.94
C GLN A 658 -23.21 17.03 15.77
N THR A 659 -21.95 16.77 15.43
CA THR A 659 -20.79 17.32 16.16
C THR A 659 -19.96 18.30 15.33
N ALA A 660 -20.36 18.55 14.08
CA ALA A 660 -19.73 19.53 13.19
C ALA A 660 -19.70 20.97 13.77
N PHE A 661 -20.58 21.29 14.73
CA PHE A 661 -20.54 22.56 15.47
C PHE A 661 -19.28 22.75 16.33
N VAL A 662 -18.61 21.66 16.73
CA VAL A 662 -17.39 21.70 17.55
C VAL A 662 -16.30 22.55 16.90
N ALA A 663 -16.14 22.47 15.58
CA ALA A 663 -15.09 23.19 14.86
C ALA A 663 -15.24 24.74 14.92
N PRO A 664 -16.37 25.36 14.53
CA PRO A 664 -16.57 26.80 14.72
C PRO A 664 -16.61 27.20 16.19
N LEU A 665 -17.29 26.44 17.06
CA LEU A 665 -17.35 26.72 18.51
C LEU A 665 -15.95 26.82 19.11
N TYR A 666 -15.07 25.87 18.79
CA TYR A 666 -13.71 25.81 19.33
C TYR A 666 -12.91 27.07 19.02
N TRP A 667 -12.85 27.49 17.75
CA TRP A 667 -12.05 28.66 17.35
C TRP A 667 -12.64 29.99 17.80
N ASP A 668 -13.97 30.12 17.77
CA ASP A 668 -14.68 31.37 18.09
C ASP A 668 -14.75 31.60 19.61
N LEU A 669 -15.06 30.55 20.39
CA LEU A 669 -15.44 30.68 21.80
C LEU A 669 -14.50 30.02 22.82
N TYR A 670 -13.63 29.08 22.44
CA TYR A 670 -12.86 28.27 23.41
C TYR A 670 -11.34 28.45 23.33
N ALA A 671 -10.78 28.54 22.12
CA ALA A 671 -9.37 28.87 21.95
C ALA A 671 -9.00 30.25 22.58
N PRO A 672 -9.85 31.30 22.49
CA PRO A 672 -9.62 32.54 23.24
C PRO A 672 -9.74 32.40 24.78
N LYS A 673 -10.43 31.37 25.28
CA LYS A 673 -10.57 31.07 26.72
C LYS A 673 -9.46 30.17 27.27
N GLY A 674 -8.48 29.78 26.45
CA GLY A 674 -7.33 28.96 26.87
C GLY A 674 -7.41 27.47 26.53
N LEU A 675 -8.53 26.98 26.00
CA LEU A 675 -8.61 25.63 25.40
C LEU A 675 -8.13 25.73 23.94
N ASN A 676 -6.82 25.92 23.75
CA ASN A 676 -6.21 26.26 22.45
C ASN A 676 -5.12 25.29 21.95
N SER A 677 -4.84 24.22 22.72
CA SER A 677 -3.86 23.18 22.35
C SER A 677 -4.30 22.41 21.11
N ALA A 678 -5.54 21.92 21.10
CA ALA A 678 -6.03 20.94 20.15
C ALA A 678 -5.99 21.39 18.71
N ARG A 679 -5.76 20.44 17.80
CA ARG A 679 -6.16 20.53 16.40
C ARG A 679 -7.50 19.83 16.22
N ILE A 680 -8.36 20.39 15.37
CA ILE A 680 -9.68 19.82 15.10
C ILE A 680 -9.60 18.90 13.88
N CYS A 681 -9.97 17.64 14.07
CA CYS A 681 -10.26 16.69 13.00
C CYS A 681 -11.79 16.59 12.85
N PHE A 682 -12.28 16.52 11.61
CA PHE A 682 -13.68 16.24 11.32
C PHE A 682 -13.81 15.11 10.31
N THR A 683 -14.54 14.05 10.66
CA THR A 683 -14.91 12.97 9.72
C THR A 683 -16.38 13.08 9.37
N CYS A 684 -16.69 13.16 8.08
CA CYS A 684 -18.05 12.92 7.60
C CYS A 684 -18.17 11.48 7.07
N HIS A 685 -19.01 10.69 7.69
CA HIS A 685 -19.31 9.30 7.33
C HIS A 685 -20.34 9.21 6.19
N ASN A 686 -21.22 10.21 6.05
CA ASN A 686 -22.10 10.34 4.88
C ASN A 686 -22.55 11.79 4.63
N PHE A 687 -22.10 12.39 3.52
CA PHE A 687 -22.44 13.76 3.11
C PHE A 687 -23.91 13.96 2.64
N GLU A 688 -24.74 12.93 2.70
CA GLU A 688 -26.21 13.05 2.64
C GLU A 688 -26.77 13.79 3.87
N TYR A 689 -26.23 13.53 5.07
CA TYR A 689 -26.73 14.10 6.33
C TYR A 689 -25.93 15.33 6.72
N GLN A 690 -26.33 16.50 6.19
CA GLN A 690 -25.59 17.76 6.36
C GLN A 690 -26.05 18.63 7.54
N GLY A 691 -27.16 18.29 8.19
CA GLY A 691 -27.69 19.01 9.35
C GLY A 691 -28.25 20.41 9.05
N THR A 692 -28.72 20.68 7.82
CA THR A 692 -29.08 22.05 7.43
C THR A 692 -30.34 22.54 8.17
N ALA A 693 -30.29 23.78 8.65
CA ALA A 693 -31.32 24.40 9.50
C ALA A 693 -31.47 25.90 9.20
N GLN A 694 -32.39 26.60 9.87
CA GLN A 694 -32.48 28.06 9.73
C GLN A 694 -31.26 28.72 10.41
N ALA A 695 -30.74 29.79 9.81
CA ALA A 695 -29.57 30.49 10.33
C ALA A 695 -29.73 30.98 11.78
N SER A 696 -30.96 31.32 12.18
CA SER A 696 -31.33 31.72 13.55
C SER A 696 -31.06 30.66 14.61
N GLU A 697 -31.16 29.37 14.29
CA GLU A 697 -30.97 28.27 15.25
C GLU A 697 -29.49 28.14 15.69
N LEU A 698 -28.55 28.62 14.86
CA LEU A 698 -27.12 28.63 15.19
C LEU A 698 -26.78 29.55 16.37
N ALA A 699 -27.63 30.55 16.67
CA ALA A 699 -27.51 31.39 17.86
C ALA A 699 -27.69 30.59 19.17
N SER A 700 -28.45 29.48 19.14
CA SER A 700 -28.80 28.72 20.35
C SER A 700 -27.57 28.19 21.07
N CYS A 701 -26.56 27.68 20.35
CA CYS A 701 -25.29 27.24 20.95
C CYS A 701 -24.28 28.37 21.22
N GLY A 702 -24.63 29.62 20.91
CA GLY A 702 -23.86 30.83 21.23
C GLY A 702 -22.90 31.32 20.14
N LEU A 703 -23.08 30.86 18.89
CA LEU A 703 -22.30 31.30 17.73
C LEU A 703 -22.90 32.55 17.05
N ASP A 704 -22.06 33.41 16.48
CA ASP A 704 -22.52 34.61 15.76
C ASP A 704 -23.10 34.27 14.38
N VAL A 705 -24.43 34.38 14.27
CA VAL A 705 -25.20 34.12 13.04
C VAL A 705 -24.81 35.06 11.88
N GLN A 706 -24.49 36.33 12.16
CA GLN A 706 -24.15 37.30 11.11
C GLN A 706 -22.74 37.07 10.55
N GLN A 707 -21.80 36.63 11.39
CA GLN A 707 -20.45 36.27 10.94
C GLN A 707 -20.43 34.92 10.20
N LEU A 708 -21.30 33.98 10.57
CA LEU A 708 -21.25 32.60 10.06
C LEU A 708 -22.24 32.31 8.94
N ASN A 709 -23.39 32.98 8.85
CA ASN A 709 -24.31 32.85 7.71
C ASN A 709 -23.80 33.67 6.50
N ARG A 710 -22.65 33.28 5.98
CA ARG A 710 -22.01 33.83 4.78
C ARG A 710 -21.60 32.73 3.79
N PRO A 711 -21.55 33.01 2.47
CA PRO A 711 -21.15 32.03 1.45
C PRO A 711 -19.79 31.40 1.72
N ASP A 712 -18.84 32.18 2.23
CA ASP A 712 -17.47 31.79 2.59
C ASP A 712 -17.34 31.19 4.01
N ARG A 713 -18.47 30.90 4.67
CA ARG A 713 -18.55 30.28 6.00
C ARG A 713 -19.62 29.17 6.00
N MET A 714 -20.65 29.26 6.85
CA MET A 714 -21.61 28.20 7.12
C MET A 714 -22.92 28.32 6.33
N GLN A 715 -23.14 29.38 5.54
CA GLN A 715 -24.38 29.52 4.74
C GLN A 715 -24.56 28.33 3.82
N ASP A 716 -25.77 27.79 3.74
CA ASP A 716 -26.06 26.67 2.86
C ASP A 716 -26.09 27.11 1.38
N ASN A 717 -25.68 26.22 0.48
CA ASN A 717 -25.59 26.52 -0.94
C ASN A 717 -26.96 26.50 -1.67
N SER A 718 -28.05 26.05 -1.01
CA SER A 718 -29.41 26.08 -1.57
C SER A 718 -30.24 27.32 -1.20
N ALA A 719 -30.01 27.93 -0.03
CA ALA A 719 -30.77 29.09 0.44
C ALA A 719 -29.98 29.97 1.42
N HIS A 720 -30.11 31.30 1.27
CA HIS A 720 -29.32 32.30 2.00
C HIS A 720 -29.72 32.49 3.47
N ASP A 721 -30.92 32.04 3.85
CA ASP A 721 -31.46 32.04 5.22
C ASP A 721 -31.14 30.74 5.98
N ARG A 722 -30.49 29.77 5.33
CA ARG A 722 -30.12 28.47 5.89
C ARG A 722 -28.62 28.36 6.13
N ILE A 723 -28.26 27.57 7.13
CA ILE A 723 -26.87 27.20 7.43
C ILE A 723 -26.66 25.69 7.31
N ASN A 724 -25.39 25.30 7.22
CA ASN A 724 -24.93 23.94 6.96
C ASN A 724 -23.77 23.61 7.92
N PRO A 725 -24.04 22.86 9.02
CA PRO A 725 -23.03 22.45 9.99
C PRO A 725 -21.82 21.73 9.36
N VAL A 726 -22.05 20.82 8.42
CA VAL A 726 -20.98 20.07 7.74
C VAL A 726 -20.09 21.01 6.92
N LYS A 727 -20.66 21.98 6.20
CA LYS A 727 -19.90 23.06 5.54
C LYS A 727 -19.04 23.82 6.54
N GLY A 728 -19.59 24.13 7.71
CA GLY A 728 -18.85 24.72 8.84
C GLY A 728 -17.63 23.89 9.24
N ALA A 729 -17.80 22.60 9.53
CA ALA A 729 -16.68 21.75 9.90
C ALA A 729 -15.62 21.59 8.78
N ILE A 730 -16.04 21.50 7.51
CA ILE A 730 -15.10 21.51 6.38
C ILE A 730 -14.29 22.83 6.35
N VAL A 731 -14.91 23.98 6.63
CA VAL A 731 -14.22 25.28 6.68
C VAL A 731 -13.27 25.37 7.90
N PHE A 732 -13.76 25.06 9.10
CA PHE A 732 -13.08 25.36 10.37
C PHE A 732 -12.12 24.28 10.90
N SER A 733 -12.26 23.00 10.53
CA SER A 733 -11.37 21.94 11.02
C SER A 733 -9.96 22.01 10.40
N ASN A 734 -8.93 21.55 11.11
CA ASN A 734 -7.57 21.47 10.56
C ASN A 734 -7.39 20.28 9.62
N ILE A 735 -8.07 19.17 9.93
CA ILE A 735 -8.12 17.93 9.15
C ILE A 735 -9.59 17.65 8.82
N VAL A 736 -9.88 17.25 7.59
CA VAL A 736 -11.20 16.78 7.16
C VAL A 736 -11.02 15.40 6.55
N THR A 737 -11.74 14.39 7.01
CA THR A 737 -11.73 13.06 6.40
C THR A 737 -13.11 12.59 5.98
N THR A 738 -13.13 11.58 5.10
CA THR A 738 -14.27 10.71 4.91
C THR A 738 -13.79 9.26 4.79
N VAL A 739 -14.73 8.33 4.76
CA VAL A 739 -14.54 6.92 5.13
C VAL A 739 -14.13 5.99 3.98
N SER A 740 -13.80 6.53 2.80
CA SER A 740 -13.06 5.80 1.77
C SER A 740 -12.35 6.74 0.75
N PRO A 741 -11.27 6.29 0.09
CA PRO A 741 -10.61 7.02 -1.00
C PRO A 741 -11.52 7.31 -2.21
N SER A 742 -12.24 6.32 -2.74
CA SER A 742 -13.15 6.51 -3.88
C SER A 742 -14.33 7.41 -3.51
N TYR A 743 -14.90 7.28 -2.31
CA TYR A 743 -15.99 8.17 -1.87
C TYR A 743 -15.51 9.62 -1.72
N ALA A 744 -14.27 9.85 -1.26
CA ALA A 744 -13.64 11.17 -1.23
C ALA A 744 -13.47 11.79 -2.63
N GLN A 745 -13.43 10.99 -3.70
CA GLN A 745 -13.48 11.47 -5.09
C GLN A 745 -14.92 11.74 -5.54
N GLU A 746 -15.85 10.80 -5.30
CA GLU A 746 -17.28 10.96 -5.61
C GLU A 746 -17.86 12.26 -5.02
N VAL A 747 -17.57 12.58 -3.75
CA VAL A 747 -18.11 13.80 -3.11
C VAL A 747 -17.44 15.11 -3.57
N ARG A 748 -16.45 15.03 -4.46
CA ARG A 748 -15.83 16.20 -5.12
C ARG A 748 -16.40 16.46 -6.50
N THR A 749 -17.27 15.60 -7.04
CA THR A 749 -18.07 15.88 -8.25
C THR A 749 -19.37 16.62 -7.90
N ALA A 750 -20.04 17.18 -8.91
CA ALA A 750 -21.28 17.92 -8.72
C ALA A 750 -22.44 17.02 -8.24
N GLU A 751 -22.51 15.79 -8.75
CA GLU A 751 -23.57 14.80 -8.53
C GLU A 751 -23.41 14.10 -7.17
N GLY A 752 -22.17 13.70 -6.84
CA GLY A 752 -21.85 12.99 -5.61
C GLY A 752 -21.85 13.92 -4.40
N GLY A 753 -21.21 15.10 -4.51
CA GLY A 753 -20.93 15.98 -3.38
C GLY A 753 -22.10 16.77 -2.78
N LYS A 754 -23.34 16.50 -3.18
CA LYS A 754 -24.58 17.07 -2.61
C LYS A 754 -24.50 18.57 -2.27
N GLY A 755 -23.99 19.37 -3.21
CA GLY A 755 -23.81 20.83 -3.07
C GLY A 755 -22.53 21.29 -2.35
N LEU A 756 -21.83 20.43 -1.59
CA LEU A 756 -20.61 20.75 -0.84
C LEU A 756 -19.30 20.58 -1.65
N HIS A 757 -19.36 19.99 -2.85
CA HIS A 757 -18.21 19.72 -3.71
C HIS A 757 -17.31 20.95 -3.95
N SER A 758 -17.87 22.15 -4.06
CA SER A 758 -17.12 23.39 -4.25
C SER A 758 -16.28 23.75 -3.02
N THR A 759 -16.86 23.62 -1.81
CA THR A 759 -16.16 23.81 -0.53
C THR A 759 -15.12 22.72 -0.28
N LEU A 760 -15.42 21.47 -0.61
CA LEU A 760 -14.47 20.34 -0.51
C LEU A 760 -13.28 20.50 -1.46
N ASN A 761 -13.49 20.95 -2.70
CA ASN A 761 -12.41 21.23 -3.64
C ASN A 761 -11.56 22.44 -3.21
N PHE A 762 -12.17 23.51 -2.69
CA PHE A 762 -11.44 24.66 -2.13
C PHE A 762 -10.56 24.26 -0.91
N HIS A 763 -11.06 23.38 -0.05
CA HIS A 763 -10.33 22.85 1.11
C HIS A 763 -9.58 21.53 0.84
N SER A 764 -9.39 21.15 -0.43
CA SER A 764 -8.82 19.85 -0.83
C SER A 764 -7.47 19.50 -0.20
N LYS A 765 -6.61 20.49 0.09
CA LYS A 765 -5.31 20.28 0.77
C LYS A 765 -5.40 19.72 2.19
N LYS A 766 -6.58 19.71 2.80
CA LYS A 766 -6.85 19.12 4.12
C LYS A 766 -7.99 18.08 4.10
N PHE A 767 -8.44 17.66 2.91
CA PHE A 767 -9.52 16.68 2.74
C PHE A 767 -8.98 15.37 2.13
N VAL A 768 -9.24 14.25 2.81
CA VAL A 768 -8.71 12.93 2.44
C VAL A 768 -9.72 11.81 2.74
N GLY A 769 -9.74 10.78 1.90
CA GLY A 769 -10.48 9.55 2.17
C GLY A 769 -9.56 8.51 2.81
N ILE A 770 -9.96 7.96 3.96
CA ILE A 770 -9.29 6.82 4.61
C ILE A 770 -10.34 5.73 4.75
N LEU A 771 -10.05 4.54 4.21
CA LEU A 771 -10.94 3.38 4.32
C LEU A 771 -11.07 2.95 5.78
N ASN A 772 -12.27 2.64 6.26
CA ASN A 772 -12.44 2.11 7.62
C ASN A 772 -11.87 0.69 7.73
N GLY A 773 -11.41 0.32 8.93
CA GLY A 773 -11.28 -1.09 9.31
C GLY A 773 -12.56 -1.63 9.94
N ILE A 774 -12.53 -2.89 10.36
CA ILE A 774 -13.52 -3.49 11.28
C ILE A 774 -12.84 -3.90 12.59
N ASP A 775 -13.63 -4.02 13.66
CA ASP A 775 -13.12 -4.59 14.91
C ASP A 775 -12.95 -6.11 14.74
N THR A 776 -11.72 -6.53 14.46
CA THR A 776 -11.34 -7.95 14.27
C THR A 776 -11.20 -8.73 15.57
N ASP A 777 -11.40 -8.10 16.74
CA ASP A 777 -11.55 -8.81 18.01
C ASP A 777 -13.02 -9.28 18.14
N ILE A 778 -13.99 -8.44 17.75
CA ILE A 778 -15.44 -8.73 17.76
C ILE A 778 -15.87 -9.60 16.57
N TRP A 779 -15.46 -9.22 15.35
CA TRP A 779 -15.83 -9.89 14.11
C TRP A 779 -14.81 -10.97 13.74
N ASN A 780 -14.82 -12.07 14.51
CA ASN A 780 -13.80 -13.12 14.43
C ASN A 780 -14.40 -14.53 14.54
N PRO A 781 -14.61 -15.25 13.41
CA PRO A 781 -15.27 -16.57 13.43
C PRO A 781 -14.52 -17.64 14.24
N ALA A 782 -13.26 -17.42 14.64
CA ALA A 782 -12.49 -18.34 15.48
C ALA A 782 -12.86 -18.27 16.97
N ILE A 783 -13.43 -17.15 17.45
CA ILE A 783 -13.80 -16.94 18.87
C ILE A 783 -15.23 -16.40 19.07
N ASP A 784 -15.95 -16.13 17.99
CA ASP A 784 -17.31 -15.60 18.00
C ASP A 784 -18.28 -16.54 18.75
N THR A 785 -18.87 -16.02 19.82
CA THR A 785 -19.77 -16.76 20.73
C THR A 785 -21.22 -16.79 20.27
N PHE A 786 -21.59 -16.04 19.21
CA PHE A 786 -22.90 -16.15 18.56
C PHE A 786 -22.94 -17.29 17.53
N LEU A 787 -21.79 -17.83 17.12
CA LEU A 787 -21.72 -18.97 16.21
C LEU A 787 -21.97 -20.29 16.94
N LYS A 788 -22.61 -21.24 16.24
CA LYS A 788 -22.78 -22.61 16.74
C LYS A 788 -21.44 -23.36 16.76
N VAL A 789 -20.58 -23.10 15.77
CA VAL A 789 -19.27 -23.74 15.60
C VAL A 789 -18.28 -22.70 15.10
N GLN A 790 -17.18 -22.52 15.83
CA GLN A 790 -16.10 -21.60 15.47
C GLN A 790 -15.26 -22.18 14.31
N TYR A 791 -14.66 -21.33 13.50
CA TYR A 791 -13.87 -21.72 12.32
C TYR A 791 -12.90 -20.62 11.89
N ASN A 792 -11.95 -20.95 11.01
CA ASN A 792 -10.95 -20.00 10.51
C ASN A 792 -10.51 -20.38 9.07
N ALA A 793 -9.62 -19.62 8.46
CA ALA A 793 -9.17 -19.87 7.08
C ALA A 793 -8.55 -21.27 6.87
N ASN A 794 -8.00 -21.91 7.90
CA ASN A 794 -7.36 -23.23 7.81
C ASN A 794 -8.33 -24.41 8.08
N ASP A 795 -9.50 -24.16 8.67
CA ASP A 795 -10.59 -25.15 8.78
C ASP A 795 -11.95 -24.51 8.54
N LEU A 796 -12.53 -24.76 7.37
CA LEU A 796 -13.84 -24.25 6.95
C LEU A 796 -15.04 -25.13 7.38
N LYS A 797 -14.83 -26.26 8.09
CA LYS A 797 -15.93 -27.18 8.48
C LYS A 797 -17.01 -26.47 9.29
N GLY A 798 -16.62 -25.63 10.26
CA GLY A 798 -17.56 -24.86 11.06
C GLY A 798 -18.42 -23.89 10.24
N LYS A 799 -17.92 -23.39 9.09
CA LYS A 799 -18.74 -22.60 8.15
C LYS A 799 -19.91 -23.41 7.59
N ALA A 800 -19.64 -24.63 7.14
CA ALA A 800 -20.68 -25.55 6.65
C ALA A 800 -21.66 -25.97 7.77
N GLU A 801 -21.18 -26.15 9.00
CA GLU A 801 -22.05 -26.43 10.15
C GLU A 801 -22.94 -25.24 10.53
N ASN A 802 -22.43 -24.00 10.49
CA ASN A 802 -23.24 -22.80 10.69
C ASN A 802 -24.28 -22.63 9.57
N LYS A 803 -23.94 -22.94 8.30
CA LYS A 803 -24.88 -22.97 7.17
C LYS A 803 -26.04 -23.95 7.40
N VAL A 804 -25.74 -25.17 7.88
CA VAL A 804 -26.76 -26.17 8.26
C VAL A 804 -27.55 -25.73 9.50
N ALA A 805 -26.92 -25.07 10.47
CA ALA A 805 -27.59 -24.55 11.67
C ALA A 805 -28.60 -23.45 11.33
N LEU A 806 -28.20 -22.46 10.53
CA LEU A 806 -29.07 -21.37 10.11
C LEU A 806 -30.25 -21.89 9.27
N ARG A 807 -30.00 -22.84 8.35
CA ARG A 807 -31.07 -23.51 7.59
C ARG A 807 -32.13 -24.12 8.52
N ARG A 808 -31.71 -24.87 9.54
CA ARG A 808 -32.63 -25.44 10.54
C ARG A 808 -33.35 -24.36 11.36
N HIS A 809 -32.62 -23.34 11.82
CA HIS A 809 -33.18 -22.25 12.64
C HIS A 809 -34.26 -21.45 11.90
N LEU A 810 -34.05 -21.18 10.61
CA LEU A 810 -34.98 -20.43 9.76
C LEU A 810 -35.97 -21.35 9.00
N ALA A 811 -36.00 -22.65 9.29
CA ALA A 811 -36.81 -23.65 8.59
C ALA A 811 -36.68 -23.60 7.06
N LEU A 812 -35.46 -23.42 6.55
CA LEU A 812 -35.10 -23.57 5.14
C LEU A 812 -34.76 -25.04 4.84
N SER A 813 -34.92 -25.45 3.58
CA SER A 813 -34.50 -26.77 3.12
C SER A 813 -32.99 -26.97 3.32
N PHE A 814 -32.64 -28.18 3.74
CA PHE A 814 -31.27 -28.66 3.89
C PHE A 814 -31.05 -29.97 3.12
N ALA A 815 -31.93 -30.29 2.16
CA ALA A 815 -31.86 -31.51 1.36
C ALA A 815 -30.66 -31.52 0.40
N ASP A 816 -30.30 -30.37 -0.17
CA ASP A 816 -29.08 -30.18 -0.94
C ASP A 816 -28.02 -29.41 -0.14
N SER A 817 -26.89 -30.06 0.15
CA SER A 817 -25.73 -29.45 0.81
C SER A 817 -24.94 -28.51 -0.11
N LYS A 818 -25.01 -28.71 -1.44
CA LYS A 818 -24.34 -27.90 -2.47
C LYS A 818 -25.18 -26.74 -2.99
N GLN A 819 -26.38 -26.50 -2.45
CA GLN A 819 -27.17 -25.33 -2.80
C GLN A 819 -26.51 -24.06 -2.21
N PRO A 820 -26.21 -23.01 -2.99
CA PRO A 820 -25.64 -21.76 -2.48
C PRO A 820 -26.66 -20.97 -1.66
N LEU A 821 -26.18 -20.28 -0.63
CA LEU A 821 -26.93 -19.41 0.26
C LEU A 821 -26.39 -17.97 0.17
N VAL A 822 -27.26 -17.06 -0.30
CA VAL A 822 -27.00 -15.63 -0.41
C VAL A 822 -27.50 -14.91 0.83
N GLY A 823 -26.61 -14.21 1.52
CA GLY A 823 -26.92 -13.33 2.65
C GLY A 823 -27.09 -11.87 2.22
N CYS A 824 -27.96 -11.14 2.94
CA CYS A 824 -28.02 -9.69 2.92
C CYS A 824 -28.39 -9.17 4.31
N ILE A 825 -27.55 -8.33 4.90
CA ILE A 825 -27.79 -7.68 6.20
C ILE A 825 -27.65 -6.17 6.00
N THR A 826 -28.74 -5.41 6.11
CA THR A 826 -28.71 -3.97 5.79
C THR A 826 -29.90 -3.18 6.35
N ARG A 827 -29.80 -1.85 6.33
CA ARG A 827 -30.97 -0.96 6.52
C ARG A 827 -31.68 -0.81 5.19
N LEU A 828 -32.99 -1.07 5.13
CA LEU A 828 -33.76 -1.02 3.90
C LEU A 828 -34.11 0.44 3.52
N VAL A 829 -33.13 1.18 3.02
CA VAL A 829 -33.24 2.59 2.60
C VAL A 829 -32.75 2.77 1.16
N PRO A 830 -33.19 3.82 0.41
CA PRO A 830 -32.85 3.99 -1.01
C PRO A 830 -31.35 3.92 -1.33
N GLN A 831 -30.48 4.43 -0.44
CA GLN A 831 -29.02 4.30 -0.52
C GLN A 831 -28.56 2.86 -0.81
N LYS A 832 -29.19 1.87 -0.19
CA LYS A 832 -28.78 0.45 -0.21
C LYS A 832 -29.35 -0.34 -1.40
N GLY A 833 -29.95 0.34 -2.39
CA GLY A 833 -30.43 -0.31 -3.60
C GLY A 833 -31.58 -1.28 -3.36
N VAL A 834 -32.59 -0.90 -2.56
CA VAL A 834 -33.69 -1.79 -2.15
C VAL A 834 -34.44 -2.47 -3.32
N HIS A 835 -34.50 -1.83 -4.50
CA HIS A 835 -35.05 -2.46 -5.70
C HIS A 835 -34.14 -3.58 -6.26
N LEU A 836 -32.82 -3.41 -6.18
CA LEU A 836 -31.84 -4.44 -6.53
C LEU A 836 -31.80 -5.57 -5.48
N ILE A 837 -31.99 -5.26 -4.20
CA ILE A 837 -32.18 -6.30 -3.15
C ILE A 837 -33.45 -7.11 -3.44
N ARG A 838 -34.57 -6.43 -3.74
CA ARG A 838 -35.82 -7.08 -4.13
C ARG A 838 -35.63 -7.97 -5.36
N HIS A 839 -34.91 -7.49 -6.38
CA HIS A 839 -34.57 -8.29 -7.56
C HIS A 839 -33.71 -9.51 -7.22
N ALA A 840 -32.66 -9.34 -6.41
CA ALA A 840 -31.76 -10.42 -5.99
C ALA A 840 -32.49 -11.59 -5.31
N ILE A 841 -33.51 -11.32 -4.49
CA ILE A 841 -34.33 -12.37 -3.86
C ILE A 841 -34.93 -13.32 -4.92
N TYR A 842 -35.51 -12.76 -6.00
CA TYR A 842 -36.08 -13.56 -7.09
C TYR A 842 -34.99 -14.17 -7.98
N ARG A 843 -33.94 -13.43 -8.34
CA ARG A 843 -32.84 -13.95 -9.18
C ARG A 843 -32.10 -15.12 -8.52
N THR A 844 -31.86 -15.05 -7.21
CA THR A 844 -31.27 -16.15 -6.43
C THR A 844 -32.12 -17.41 -6.50
N LEU A 845 -33.46 -17.26 -6.46
CA LEU A 845 -34.38 -18.39 -6.61
C LEU A 845 -34.38 -18.97 -8.03
N GLU A 846 -34.36 -18.12 -9.07
CA GLU A 846 -34.22 -18.56 -10.47
C GLU A 846 -32.93 -19.35 -10.71
N LEU A 847 -31.81 -18.93 -10.10
CA LEU A 847 -30.53 -19.62 -10.15
C LEU A 847 -30.47 -20.88 -9.24
N GLY A 848 -31.57 -21.23 -8.58
CA GLY A 848 -31.70 -22.40 -7.71
C GLY A 848 -30.98 -22.30 -6.37
N GLY A 849 -30.65 -21.09 -5.91
CA GLY A 849 -30.06 -20.83 -4.60
C GLY A 849 -31.08 -20.50 -3.51
N GLN A 850 -30.57 -20.20 -2.32
CA GLN A 850 -31.33 -19.72 -1.17
C GLN A 850 -30.98 -18.26 -0.84
N PHE A 851 -31.92 -17.53 -0.26
CA PHE A 851 -31.73 -16.12 0.14
C PHE A 851 -32.19 -15.87 1.58
N VAL A 852 -31.35 -15.20 2.37
CA VAL A 852 -31.70 -14.70 3.71
C VAL A 852 -31.44 -13.19 3.80
N LEU A 853 -32.52 -12.43 4.05
CA LEU A 853 -32.46 -11.01 4.36
C LEU A 853 -32.61 -10.79 5.87
N LEU A 854 -31.77 -9.93 6.45
CA LEU A 854 -31.96 -9.36 7.78
C LEU A 854 -31.91 -7.82 7.69
N GLY A 855 -33.01 -7.15 8.02
CA GLY A 855 -33.07 -5.70 7.92
C GLY A 855 -34.47 -5.12 7.92
N SER A 856 -34.64 -3.96 8.55
CA SER A 856 -35.87 -3.17 8.57
C SER A 856 -35.71 -1.84 7.84
N SER A 857 -36.83 -1.18 7.52
CA SER A 857 -36.84 0.17 6.96
C SER A 857 -37.44 1.20 7.93
N PRO A 858 -36.80 2.37 8.13
CA PRO A 858 -37.46 3.52 8.74
C PRO A 858 -38.46 4.21 7.79
N VAL A 859 -38.57 3.76 6.53
CA VAL A 859 -39.43 4.35 5.49
C VAL A 859 -40.70 3.50 5.33
N PRO A 860 -41.90 3.95 5.79
CA PRO A 860 -43.07 3.08 5.91
C PRO A 860 -43.66 2.53 4.61
N HIS A 861 -43.20 2.93 3.42
CA HIS A 861 -43.59 2.28 2.16
C HIS A 861 -42.64 1.14 1.78
N ILE A 862 -41.32 1.29 2.00
CA ILE A 862 -40.33 0.23 1.78
C ILE A 862 -40.55 -0.90 2.79
N GLN A 863 -40.81 -0.56 4.07
CA GLN A 863 -41.13 -1.55 5.10
C GLN A 863 -42.30 -2.46 4.65
N ARG A 864 -43.42 -1.86 4.22
CA ARG A 864 -44.61 -2.62 3.75
C ARG A 864 -44.40 -3.40 2.46
N GLU A 865 -43.52 -2.93 1.57
CA GLU A 865 -43.13 -3.69 0.37
C GLU A 865 -42.41 -4.98 0.76
N PHE A 866 -41.43 -4.88 1.66
CA PHE A 866 -40.66 -6.03 2.13
C PHE A 866 -41.49 -6.95 3.05
N GLU A 867 -42.42 -6.43 3.84
CA GLU A 867 -43.42 -7.24 4.58
C GLU A 867 -44.30 -8.06 3.63
N GLY A 868 -44.72 -7.48 2.48
CA GLY A 868 -45.43 -8.22 1.44
C GLY A 868 -44.61 -9.37 0.84
N ILE A 869 -43.30 -9.17 0.64
CA ILE A 869 -42.38 -10.20 0.15
C ILE A 869 -42.12 -11.26 1.23
N ALA A 870 -41.98 -10.86 2.51
CA ALA A 870 -41.78 -11.78 3.62
C ALA A 870 -42.98 -12.72 3.80
N ASN A 871 -44.21 -12.17 3.78
CA ASN A 871 -45.45 -12.95 3.85
C ASN A 871 -45.62 -13.90 2.66
N HIS A 872 -45.16 -13.51 1.46
CA HIS A 872 -45.18 -14.37 0.27
C HIS A 872 -44.24 -15.59 0.40
N PHE A 873 -43.14 -15.45 1.14
CA PHE A 873 -42.12 -16.48 1.32
C PHE A 873 -42.08 -17.12 2.73
N GLU A 874 -43.05 -16.83 3.61
CA GLU A 874 -43.04 -17.20 5.03
C GLU A 874 -42.71 -18.69 5.28
N ASN A 875 -43.31 -19.58 4.48
CA ASN A 875 -43.15 -21.04 4.59
C ASN A 875 -42.39 -21.65 3.39
N HIS A 876 -41.65 -20.84 2.61
CA HIS A 876 -40.97 -21.30 1.40
C HIS A 876 -39.61 -21.95 1.68
N ASP A 877 -39.25 -23.05 1.01
CA ASP A 877 -38.04 -23.83 1.31
C ASP A 877 -36.70 -23.08 1.13
N HIS A 878 -36.68 -21.96 0.40
CA HIS A 878 -35.43 -21.34 -0.06
C HIS A 878 -35.25 -19.85 0.31
N ILE A 879 -36.29 -19.16 0.79
CA ILE A 879 -36.26 -17.69 0.96
C ILE A 879 -36.82 -17.30 2.33
N ARG A 880 -36.06 -16.51 3.11
CA ARG A 880 -36.51 -15.94 4.40
C ARG A 880 -36.13 -14.46 4.52
N LEU A 881 -37.07 -13.66 5.01
CA LEU A 881 -36.88 -12.22 5.28
C LEU A 881 -37.17 -11.95 6.76
N ILE A 882 -36.17 -11.44 7.48
CA ILE A 882 -36.26 -11.12 8.92
C ILE A 882 -36.23 -9.60 9.07
N LEU A 883 -37.41 -8.99 9.18
CA LEU A 883 -37.59 -7.53 9.06
C LEU A 883 -37.41 -6.76 10.38
N LYS A 884 -36.34 -7.09 11.11
CA LYS A 884 -35.94 -6.48 12.39
C LYS A 884 -34.42 -6.28 12.45
N TYR A 885 -33.95 -5.61 13.50
CA TYR A 885 -32.56 -5.71 13.92
C TYR A 885 -32.39 -6.93 14.84
N ASP A 886 -31.31 -7.69 14.65
CA ASP A 886 -30.95 -8.85 15.47
C ASP A 886 -29.43 -9.08 15.37
N GLU A 887 -28.70 -8.87 16.47
CA GLU A 887 -27.23 -8.95 16.49
C GLU A 887 -26.76 -10.39 16.31
N SER A 888 -27.23 -11.33 17.14
CA SER A 888 -26.85 -12.75 17.09
C SER A 888 -27.15 -13.41 15.74
N LEU A 889 -28.31 -13.12 15.15
CA LEU A 889 -28.67 -13.63 13.83
C LEU A 889 -27.78 -13.03 12.72
N SER A 890 -27.27 -11.80 12.88
CA SER A 890 -26.36 -11.20 11.89
C SER A 890 -25.02 -11.95 11.81
N HIS A 891 -24.41 -12.29 12.95
CA HIS A 891 -23.22 -13.13 13.04
C HIS A 891 -23.47 -14.52 12.41
N SER A 892 -24.60 -15.14 12.76
CA SER A 892 -25.02 -16.43 12.18
C SER A 892 -25.19 -16.38 10.64
N ILE A 893 -25.70 -15.28 10.09
CA ILE A 893 -25.86 -15.11 8.63
C ILE A 893 -24.51 -14.97 7.95
N TYR A 894 -23.59 -14.11 8.43
CA TYR A 894 -22.25 -13.98 7.84
C TYR A 894 -21.49 -15.30 7.82
N ALA A 895 -21.62 -16.10 8.89
CA ALA A 895 -21.02 -17.43 8.92
C ALA A 895 -21.68 -18.40 7.93
N ALA A 896 -23.01 -18.42 7.87
CA ALA A 896 -23.77 -19.37 7.05
C ALA A 896 -23.73 -19.09 5.54
N SER A 897 -23.68 -17.83 5.12
CA SER A 897 -23.78 -17.47 3.70
C SER A 897 -22.50 -17.82 2.94
N ASP A 898 -22.65 -18.33 1.72
CA ASP A 898 -21.54 -18.51 0.78
C ASP A 898 -21.25 -17.18 0.06
N MET A 899 -22.31 -16.40 -0.23
CA MET A 899 -22.27 -15.13 -0.96
C MET A 899 -22.99 -14.04 -0.18
N PHE A 900 -22.55 -12.79 -0.28
CA PHE A 900 -23.18 -11.66 0.42
C PHE A 900 -23.41 -10.48 -0.53
N ILE A 901 -24.65 -10.00 -0.69
CA ILE A 901 -24.94 -8.89 -1.62
C ILE A 901 -24.83 -7.51 -0.96
N ILE A 902 -24.19 -6.56 -1.66
CA ILE A 902 -24.16 -5.13 -1.30
C ILE A 902 -24.44 -4.27 -2.56
N PRO A 903 -25.70 -4.25 -3.06
CA PRO A 903 -26.05 -3.58 -4.31
C PRO A 903 -26.32 -2.07 -4.12
N SER A 904 -25.49 -1.38 -3.34
CA SER A 904 -25.73 0.01 -2.93
C SER A 904 -25.68 1.01 -4.10
N ILE A 905 -26.60 1.98 -4.09
CA ILE A 905 -26.64 3.10 -5.04
C ILE A 905 -25.47 4.06 -4.77
N PHE A 906 -25.10 4.26 -3.51
CA PHE A 906 -23.81 4.83 -3.11
C PHE A 906 -23.42 4.30 -1.73
N GLU A 907 -22.15 4.06 -1.48
CA GLU A 907 -21.68 3.48 -0.22
C GLU A 907 -20.42 4.20 0.28
N PRO A 908 -20.53 5.09 1.28
CA PRO A 908 -19.40 5.88 1.77
C PRO A 908 -18.17 5.05 2.18
N CYS A 909 -18.42 3.88 2.77
CA CYS A 909 -17.42 2.86 3.05
C CYS A 909 -18.02 1.46 2.88
N GLY A 910 -19.06 1.18 3.68
CA GLY A 910 -19.52 -0.18 3.92
C GLY A 910 -18.59 -0.90 4.91
N LEU A 911 -19.17 -1.57 5.91
CA LEU A 911 -18.45 -2.50 6.80
C LEU A 911 -18.89 -3.95 6.56
N THR A 912 -20.10 -4.15 6.02
CA THR A 912 -20.74 -5.46 5.86
C THR A 912 -20.01 -6.38 4.89
N GLN A 913 -19.35 -5.82 3.87
CA GLN A 913 -18.52 -6.58 2.92
C GLN A 913 -17.20 -7.06 3.55
N MET A 914 -16.58 -6.24 4.41
CA MET A 914 -15.37 -6.61 5.16
C MET A 914 -15.69 -7.71 6.18
N ILE A 915 -16.82 -7.59 6.89
CA ILE A 915 -17.32 -8.64 7.80
C ILE A 915 -17.64 -9.92 7.01
N ALA A 916 -18.32 -9.82 5.85
CA ALA A 916 -18.61 -10.97 5.01
C ALA A 916 -17.33 -11.71 4.56
N MET A 917 -16.33 -10.99 4.04
CA MET A 917 -15.02 -11.57 3.66
C MET A 917 -14.30 -12.20 4.87
N ARG A 918 -14.29 -11.52 6.03
CA ARG A 918 -13.72 -12.04 7.29
C ARG A 918 -14.37 -13.34 7.76
N TYR A 919 -15.65 -13.56 7.42
CA TYR A 919 -16.40 -14.79 7.68
C TYR A 919 -16.43 -15.74 6.46
N GLY A 920 -15.67 -15.45 5.40
CA GLY A 920 -15.55 -16.30 4.21
C GLY A 920 -16.81 -16.35 3.36
N SER A 921 -17.65 -15.32 3.40
CA SER A 921 -18.82 -15.14 2.56
C SER A 921 -18.49 -14.13 1.45
N ILE A 922 -18.40 -14.60 0.21
CA ILE A 922 -17.85 -13.84 -0.91
C ILE A 922 -18.78 -12.66 -1.29
N PRO A 923 -18.28 -11.41 -1.32
CA PRO A 923 -19.11 -10.24 -1.59
C PRO A 923 -19.51 -10.13 -3.07
N ILE A 924 -20.74 -9.68 -3.30
CA ILE A 924 -21.31 -9.33 -4.61
C ILE A 924 -21.77 -7.86 -4.52
N ALA A 925 -20.94 -6.93 -4.98
CA ALA A 925 -21.03 -5.51 -4.65
C ALA A 925 -21.14 -4.59 -5.87
N ARG A 926 -21.80 -3.44 -5.75
CA ARG A 926 -21.73 -2.39 -6.79
C ARG A 926 -20.43 -1.58 -6.63
N ARG A 927 -19.74 -1.29 -7.74
CA ARG A 927 -18.55 -0.42 -7.74
C ARG A 927 -18.95 1.04 -7.46
N THR A 928 -18.85 1.45 -6.20
CA THR A 928 -19.08 2.83 -5.71
C THR A 928 -18.51 3.02 -4.31
N GLY A 929 -17.99 4.22 -4.04
CA GLY A 929 -17.35 4.57 -2.78
C GLY A 929 -16.44 3.46 -2.23
N GLY A 930 -16.55 3.14 -0.94
CA GLY A 930 -15.69 2.15 -0.31
C GLY A 930 -15.86 0.71 -0.79
N LEU A 931 -16.95 0.37 -1.51
CA LEU A 931 -17.07 -0.92 -2.17
C LEU A 931 -16.08 -1.05 -3.34
N ASN A 932 -15.81 0.04 -4.06
CA ASN A 932 -14.76 0.07 -5.10
C ASN A 932 -13.34 0.12 -4.51
N ASP A 933 -13.18 0.44 -3.21
CA ASP A 933 -11.90 0.43 -2.49
C ASP A 933 -11.66 -0.89 -1.71
N SER A 934 -12.63 -1.80 -1.65
CA SER A 934 -12.55 -3.02 -0.83
C SER A 934 -13.03 -4.31 -1.51
N VAL A 935 -13.84 -4.23 -2.57
CA VAL A 935 -14.29 -5.40 -3.36
C VAL A 935 -13.77 -5.29 -4.78
N PHE A 936 -12.99 -6.29 -5.18
CA PHE A 936 -12.24 -6.37 -6.42
C PHE A 936 -12.65 -7.64 -7.16
N ASP A 937 -13.04 -7.50 -8.43
CA ASP A 937 -13.67 -8.57 -9.18
C ASP A 937 -12.73 -9.75 -9.47
N PHE A 938 -13.23 -10.97 -9.32
CA PHE A 938 -12.50 -12.22 -9.57
C PHE A 938 -12.14 -12.41 -11.06
N ASP A 939 -13.05 -12.01 -11.97
CA ASP A 939 -12.90 -12.22 -13.41
C ASP A 939 -12.29 -10.99 -14.14
N ASP A 940 -11.94 -9.91 -13.43
CA ASP A 940 -11.30 -8.72 -14.03
C ASP A 940 -9.78 -8.90 -14.07
N ASP A 941 -9.27 -9.29 -15.25
CA ASP A 941 -7.84 -9.54 -15.45
C ASP A 941 -6.93 -8.31 -15.36
N THR A 942 -7.49 -7.09 -15.29
CA THR A 942 -6.69 -5.88 -15.00
C THR A 942 -6.32 -5.78 -13.52
N ILE A 943 -7.00 -6.53 -12.64
CA ILE A 943 -6.76 -6.53 -11.20
C ILE A 943 -5.69 -7.57 -10.84
N PRO A 944 -4.61 -7.18 -10.12
CA PRO A 944 -3.60 -8.14 -9.64
C PRO A 944 -4.23 -9.23 -8.76
N LEU A 945 -3.84 -10.49 -9.00
CA LEU A 945 -4.46 -11.69 -8.42
C LEU A 945 -4.57 -11.65 -6.89
N GLN A 946 -3.63 -11.01 -6.19
CA GLN A 946 -3.64 -10.85 -4.74
C GLN A 946 -4.81 -9.99 -4.22
N PHE A 947 -5.37 -9.08 -5.01
CA PHE A 947 -6.48 -8.21 -4.54
C PHE A 947 -7.88 -8.76 -4.84
N ARG A 948 -8.06 -9.56 -5.90
CA ARG A 948 -9.37 -10.11 -6.31
C ARG A 948 -10.07 -10.90 -5.19
N ASN A 949 -11.25 -10.47 -4.75
CA ASN A 949 -11.90 -10.94 -3.51
C ASN A 949 -13.45 -10.88 -3.59
N GLY A 950 -14.02 -11.02 -4.78
CA GLY A 950 -15.48 -11.05 -4.94
C GLY A 950 -15.96 -10.81 -6.35
N TYR A 951 -17.23 -10.44 -6.47
CA TYR A 951 -17.88 -10.14 -7.73
C TYR A 951 -18.44 -8.73 -7.72
N THR A 952 -18.30 -8.02 -8.83
CA THR A 952 -18.68 -6.62 -8.93
C THR A 952 -19.57 -6.33 -10.14
N PHE A 953 -20.29 -5.21 -10.05
CA PHE A 953 -21.02 -4.65 -11.18
C PHE A 953 -21.02 -3.11 -11.10
N LEU A 954 -21.12 -2.45 -12.25
CA LEU A 954 -21.03 -0.99 -12.33
C LEU A 954 -22.41 -0.33 -12.26
N ASN A 955 -23.31 -0.66 -13.19
CA ASN A 955 -24.60 0.00 -13.31
C ASN A 955 -25.57 -0.39 -12.17
N PRO A 956 -26.30 0.55 -11.55
CA PRO A 956 -27.32 0.24 -10.55
C PRO A 956 -28.62 -0.26 -11.19
N ASP A 957 -28.55 -1.35 -11.95
CA ASP A 957 -29.69 -1.97 -12.63
C ASP A 957 -29.69 -3.51 -12.51
N GLU A 958 -30.81 -4.13 -12.90
CA GLU A 958 -31.03 -5.58 -12.82
C GLU A 958 -30.07 -6.38 -13.72
N GLN A 959 -29.60 -5.80 -14.84
CA GLN A 959 -28.69 -6.48 -15.77
C GLN A 959 -27.26 -6.54 -15.22
N GLY A 960 -26.78 -5.44 -14.64
CA GLY A 960 -25.49 -5.39 -13.94
C GLY A 960 -25.45 -6.37 -12.77
N LEU A 961 -26.48 -6.38 -11.94
CA LEU A 961 -26.59 -7.31 -10.81
C LEU A 961 -26.69 -8.78 -11.26
N ASN A 962 -27.49 -9.09 -12.29
CA ASN A 962 -27.52 -10.43 -12.89
C ASN A 962 -26.13 -10.87 -13.35
N GLY A 963 -25.40 -9.99 -14.06
CA GLY A 963 -24.05 -10.27 -14.54
C GLY A 963 -23.03 -10.58 -13.45
N ALA A 964 -23.22 -10.11 -12.22
CA ALA A 964 -22.37 -10.49 -11.07
C ALA A 964 -22.87 -11.77 -10.37
N LEU A 965 -24.19 -11.91 -10.15
CA LEU A 965 -24.78 -13.10 -9.53
C LEU A 965 -24.54 -14.37 -10.37
N ASP A 966 -24.76 -14.30 -11.67
CA ASP A 966 -24.65 -15.45 -12.58
C ASP A 966 -23.20 -15.99 -12.60
N ARG A 967 -22.19 -15.10 -12.56
CA ARG A 967 -20.76 -15.47 -12.48
C ARG A 967 -20.42 -16.14 -11.16
N ALA A 968 -20.82 -15.54 -10.03
CA ALA A 968 -20.61 -16.11 -8.70
C ALA A 968 -21.26 -17.50 -8.55
N PHE A 969 -22.49 -17.66 -9.04
CA PHE A 969 -23.21 -18.95 -9.01
C PHE A 969 -22.55 -20.01 -9.89
N ASN A 970 -21.98 -19.63 -11.04
CA ASN A 970 -21.25 -20.56 -11.90
C ASN A 970 -19.93 -21.01 -11.26
N HIS A 971 -19.13 -20.09 -10.70
CA HIS A 971 -17.86 -20.45 -10.03
C HIS A 971 -18.10 -21.36 -8.82
N TYR A 972 -19.09 -21.03 -7.97
CA TYR A 972 -19.49 -21.85 -6.82
C TYR A 972 -19.87 -23.29 -7.19
N LYS A 973 -20.68 -23.46 -8.25
CA LYS A 973 -21.20 -24.78 -8.66
C LYS A 973 -20.16 -25.61 -9.41
N ASN A 974 -19.35 -24.98 -10.25
CA ASN A 974 -18.50 -25.68 -11.22
C ASN A 974 -17.04 -25.84 -10.74
N ASN A 975 -16.55 -24.98 -9.84
CA ASN A 975 -15.15 -24.91 -9.44
C ASN A 975 -14.97 -24.85 -7.90
N PRO A 976 -15.51 -25.83 -7.13
CA PRO A 976 -15.58 -25.75 -5.66
C PRO A 976 -14.22 -25.65 -4.97
N GLU A 977 -13.14 -26.19 -5.55
CA GLU A 977 -11.78 -26.06 -5.01
C GLU A 977 -11.26 -24.62 -5.13
N SER A 978 -11.48 -23.97 -6.28
CA SER A 978 -11.13 -22.57 -6.51
C SER A 978 -12.01 -21.62 -5.69
N TRP A 979 -13.29 -21.96 -5.49
CA TRP A 979 -14.16 -21.25 -4.56
C TRP A 979 -13.64 -21.32 -3.12
N ASN A 980 -13.23 -22.51 -2.66
CA ASN A 980 -12.65 -22.66 -1.31
C ASN A 980 -11.35 -21.85 -1.17
N GLN A 981 -10.47 -21.85 -2.18
CA GLN A 981 -9.26 -21.02 -2.19
C GLN A 981 -9.59 -19.52 -2.06
N LEU A 982 -10.62 -19.04 -2.77
CA LEU A 982 -11.10 -17.66 -2.65
C LEU A 982 -11.62 -17.36 -1.22
N VAL A 983 -12.43 -18.26 -0.64
CA VAL A 983 -12.93 -18.16 0.74
C VAL A 983 -11.78 -18.10 1.76
N GLN A 984 -10.78 -18.98 1.64
CA GLN A 984 -9.61 -18.98 2.54
C GLN A 984 -8.79 -17.68 2.41
N LYS A 985 -8.63 -17.18 1.19
CA LYS A 985 -7.93 -15.93 0.89
C LYS A 985 -8.64 -14.73 1.52
N ASP A 986 -9.94 -14.58 1.32
CA ASP A 986 -10.73 -13.45 1.82
C ASP A 986 -10.76 -13.39 3.36
N MET A 987 -10.81 -14.55 4.02
CA MET A 987 -10.70 -14.67 5.48
C MET A 987 -9.30 -14.30 6.02
N SER A 988 -8.28 -14.42 5.17
CA SER A 988 -6.87 -14.14 5.49
C SER A 988 -6.44 -12.71 5.16
N MET A 989 -7.30 -11.90 4.54
CA MET A 989 -7.04 -10.48 4.31
C MET A 989 -7.12 -9.70 5.63
N ASP A 990 -6.23 -8.72 5.78
CA ASP A 990 -6.26 -7.80 6.93
C ASP A 990 -7.35 -6.73 6.72
N TRP A 991 -8.42 -6.85 7.50
CA TRP A 991 -9.50 -5.87 7.60
C TRP A 991 -9.46 -5.09 8.93
N SER A 992 -8.37 -5.19 9.69
CA SER A 992 -8.23 -4.53 10.98
C SER A 992 -8.17 -3.01 10.88
N TRP A 993 -8.21 -2.33 12.03
CA TRP A 993 -8.03 -0.89 12.10
C TRP A 993 -6.58 -0.44 12.00
N ASP A 994 -5.57 -1.32 12.05
CA ASP A 994 -4.17 -0.90 12.28
C ASP A 994 -3.59 -0.07 11.12
N SER A 995 -3.87 -0.47 9.87
CA SER A 995 -3.46 0.27 8.66
C SER A 995 -4.14 1.66 8.56
N SER A 996 -5.42 1.74 8.93
CA SER A 996 -6.19 2.99 8.86
C SER A 996 -5.90 3.92 10.04
N ALA A 997 -5.68 3.36 11.24
CA ALA A 997 -5.30 4.09 12.44
C ALA A 997 -3.92 4.75 12.30
N LEU A 998 -2.96 4.08 11.64
CA LEU A 998 -1.67 4.69 11.26
C LEU A 998 -1.87 5.93 10.36
N GLN A 999 -2.77 5.87 9.37
CA GLN A 999 -3.05 7.03 8.51
C GLN A 999 -3.69 8.20 9.29
N TYR A 1000 -4.59 7.91 10.24
CA TYR A 1000 -5.13 8.92 11.15
C TYR A 1000 -4.05 9.51 12.08
N GLU A 1001 -3.21 8.68 12.71
CA GLU A 1001 -2.07 9.09 13.54
C GLU A 1001 -1.11 10.01 12.76
N GLU A 1002 -0.76 9.66 11.53
CA GLU A 1002 0.08 10.48 10.67
C GLU A 1002 -0.51 11.87 10.42
N LEU A 1003 -1.83 11.96 10.17
CA LEU A 1003 -2.51 13.25 9.98
C LEU A 1003 -2.52 14.07 11.28
N TYR A 1004 -2.75 13.44 12.43
CA TYR A 1004 -2.70 14.08 13.74
C TYR A 1004 -1.30 14.64 14.01
N ALA A 1005 -0.25 13.81 13.90
CA ALA A 1005 1.13 14.20 14.09
C ALA A 1005 1.55 15.35 13.15
N LYS A 1006 1.22 15.26 11.86
CA LYS A 1006 1.50 16.32 10.86
C LYS A 1006 0.77 17.64 11.19
N SER A 1007 -0.45 17.57 11.73
CA SER A 1007 -1.24 18.75 12.12
C SER A 1007 -0.73 19.40 13.42
N VAL A 1008 -0.41 18.59 14.43
CA VAL A 1008 0.14 19.03 15.72
C VAL A 1008 1.55 19.61 15.54
N ALA A 1009 2.42 18.97 14.74
CA ALA A 1009 3.76 19.48 14.43
C ALA A 1009 3.70 20.86 13.75
N ARG A 1010 2.79 21.06 12.78
CA ARG A 1010 2.57 22.36 12.12
C ARG A 1010 2.14 23.45 13.11
N ALA A 1011 1.30 23.13 14.10
CA ALA A 1011 0.91 24.09 15.14
C ALA A 1011 2.07 24.43 16.07
N ARG A 1012 2.79 23.43 16.60
CA ARG A 1012 3.96 23.64 17.48
C ARG A 1012 5.02 24.50 16.76
N ALA A 1013 5.32 24.20 15.48
CA ALA A 1013 6.25 24.97 14.67
C ALA A 1013 5.78 26.41 14.31
N ALA A 1014 4.47 26.68 14.33
CA ALA A 1014 3.94 28.04 14.20
C ALA A 1014 4.10 28.82 15.51
N THR A 1015 3.80 28.21 16.66
CA THR A 1015 3.97 28.83 17.98
C THR A 1015 5.44 29.15 18.29
N SER A 1016 6.40 28.32 17.84
CA SER A 1016 7.84 28.59 17.99
C SER A 1016 8.41 29.65 17.04
N ARG A 1017 7.57 30.37 16.29
CA ARG A 1017 7.95 31.47 15.37
C ARG A 1017 7.31 32.82 15.75
N VAL A 1018 6.70 32.89 16.93
CA VAL A 1018 6.02 34.07 17.51
C VAL A 1018 6.65 34.38 18.86
#